data_AF-A0A538M3D8-F1
#
_entry.id   AF-A0A538M3D8-F1
#
_cell.length_a   1.000
_cell.length_b   1.000
_cell.length_c   1.000
_cell.angle_alpha   90.00
_cell.angle_beta   90.00
_cell.angle_gamma   90.00
#
_symmetry.space_group_name_H-M   'P 1'
#
loop_
_entity.id
_entity.type
_entity.pdbx_description
1 polymer ?
#
loop_
_entity_poly.entity_id
_entity_poly.type
_entity_poly.pdbx_seq_one_letter_code
_entity_poly.pdbx_strand_id
1 'polypeptide(L)'
;MAKLLLEIGCEELPAGACREAGEQLPVLVERELGARPSALFVGPRRLAALLDVEERTPDEWIKGPPENLAEKAAAGFAKKHGATVEELASREGFLGLERPGRPLRDVLPERVDAIVRGLSFSKSMRWDESGIRFSRPVRWTLAKLDGDSVVGETSFGHRFTGGPVEIPHAGEYAERLRGDGVEPDAEERRRQTVAGLDAIGKWSDPAGVLEEVVFLVESVTVLEGSFDERFLALPERVVVTAMQSHQRYFPLGGNRFAFVANGGDADTVRAGNEVVLEGRLDDATFTFERDVQLGIDRLAERLGSITFFAGAGSFADKGDRLRALVEKLGGGEASVEAARLAKADQASELVREFPDLEGHIGAEYARLAGYPEAVCAAIDEQYLPDAAAGPLPQTEAGKVLAAADKLDTLAVSFSLGHKPTGSRDPYGLRRAAIGLCRLAVEGGLAIPRELMPDEVREFVEERLEGLIDVPVEYVRAARTGRPRGRGRCAGARPLAAARGGGAGACRDARPGRGLGVGRRRRARRARGRVGARAGDGAVLRGRARDGRGSGGAGEPAAPAARRAGHARAPGRPLTDPALNNRAELFEAHGALPHPWVGIEIPPATRAEPIHQFVPCVSRDRAGSVNSTRRSRARPRSR
;
A
#
# COMPACT_ATOMS: atom_id res chain seq x y z
N MET A 1 -14.12 9.13 38.05
CA MET A 1 -13.64 8.55 36.78
C MET A 1 -13.08 7.17 37.05
N ALA A 2 -13.69 6.19 36.39
CA ALA A 2 -13.29 4.78 36.40
C ALA A 2 -12.57 4.46 35.08
N LYS A 3 -11.66 3.49 35.08
CA LYS A 3 -11.02 3.02 33.84
C LYS A 3 -11.89 1.97 33.17
N LEU A 4 -12.21 2.18 31.90
CA LEU A 4 -12.91 1.19 31.08
C LEU A 4 -11.94 0.59 30.07
N LEU A 5 -11.86 -0.73 30.06
CA LEU A 5 -11.28 -1.51 28.97
C LEU A 5 -12.43 -2.00 28.08
N LEU A 6 -12.31 -1.79 26.77
CA LEU A 6 -13.10 -2.44 25.74
C LEU A 6 -12.18 -3.27 24.86
N GLU A 7 -12.49 -4.53 24.62
CA GLU A 7 -11.81 -5.40 23.65
C GLU A 7 -12.84 -6.14 22.78
N ILE A 8 -12.56 -6.17 21.48
CA ILE A 8 -13.27 -6.95 20.47
C ILE A 8 -12.26 -7.94 19.90
N GLY A 9 -12.40 -9.20 20.28
CA GLY A 9 -11.58 -10.29 19.78
C GLY A 9 -12.20 -10.97 18.58
N CYS A 10 -11.40 -11.29 17.59
CA CYS A 10 -11.86 -11.86 16.33
C CYS A 10 -10.88 -12.87 15.74
N GLU A 11 -11.30 -13.54 14.67
CA GLU A 11 -10.37 -14.22 13.78
C GLU A 11 -9.45 -13.21 13.06
N GLU A 12 -8.37 -13.70 12.47
CA GLU A 12 -7.32 -12.87 11.85
C GLU A 12 -7.85 -11.90 10.78
N LEU A 13 -7.84 -10.63 11.17
CA LEU A 13 -8.15 -9.46 10.37
C LEU A 13 -7.07 -9.24 9.32
N PRO A 14 -7.46 -8.93 8.07
CA PRO A 14 -6.53 -8.37 7.10
C PRO A 14 -5.97 -7.03 7.61
N ALA A 15 -4.71 -6.72 7.30
CA ALA A 15 -4.07 -5.46 7.70
C ALA A 15 -4.88 -4.21 7.30
N GLY A 16 -5.52 -4.23 6.13
CA GLY A 16 -6.42 -3.14 5.71
C GLY A 16 -7.61 -2.94 6.66
N ALA A 17 -8.19 -4.03 7.18
CA ALA A 17 -9.27 -3.96 8.16
C ALA A 17 -8.78 -3.45 9.52
N CYS A 18 -7.55 -3.79 9.93
CA CYS A 18 -6.92 -3.22 11.11
C CYS A 18 -6.77 -1.70 10.99
N ARG A 19 -6.31 -1.19 9.84
CA ARG A 19 -6.21 0.26 9.57
C ARG A 19 -7.58 0.95 9.63
N GLU A 20 -8.56 0.39 8.92
CA GLU A 20 -9.94 0.89 8.94
C GLU A 20 -10.53 0.92 10.36
N ALA A 21 -10.28 -0.11 11.17
CA ALA A 21 -10.71 -0.16 12.56
C ALA A 21 -9.98 0.86 13.43
N GLY A 22 -8.68 1.07 13.22
CA GLY A 22 -7.89 2.05 13.97
C GLY A 22 -8.38 3.49 13.78
N GLU A 23 -8.90 3.81 12.61
CA GLU A 23 -9.52 5.12 12.32
C GLU A 23 -10.94 5.25 12.90
N GLN A 24 -11.73 4.17 12.87
CA GLN A 24 -13.14 4.18 13.26
C GLN A 24 -13.37 4.00 14.76
N LEU A 25 -12.61 3.11 15.41
CA LEU A 25 -12.85 2.71 16.81
C LEU A 25 -12.81 3.90 17.78
N PRO A 26 -11.84 4.85 17.70
CA PRO A 26 -11.85 6.01 18.58
C PRO A 26 -13.11 6.88 18.44
N VAL A 27 -13.60 7.05 17.22
CA VAL A 27 -14.81 7.85 16.93
C VAL A 27 -16.06 7.16 17.46
N LEU A 28 -16.16 5.84 17.28
CA LEU A 28 -17.28 5.04 17.78
C LEU A 28 -17.29 5.00 19.31
N VAL A 29 -16.13 4.81 19.93
CA VAL A 29 -15.97 4.82 21.39
C VAL A 29 -16.36 6.20 21.96
N GLU A 30 -15.85 7.29 21.39
CA GLU A 30 -16.21 8.64 21.84
C GLU A 30 -17.72 8.91 21.72
N ARG A 31 -18.34 8.45 20.62
CA ARG A 31 -19.79 8.59 20.39
C ARG A 31 -20.63 7.81 21.40
N GLU A 32 -20.28 6.54 21.66
CA GLU A 32 -21.10 5.64 22.48
C GLU A 32 -20.82 5.74 23.98
N LEU A 33 -19.57 6.07 24.35
CA LEU A 33 -19.10 6.07 25.74
C LEU A 33 -18.78 7.48 26.26
N GLY A 34 -18.85 8.51 25.41
CA GLY A 34 -18.72 9.91 25.80
C GLY A 34 -17.29 10.36 26.13
N ALA A 35 -16.29 9.51 25.90
CA ALA A 35 -14.89 9.82 26.15
C ALA A 35 -13.99 9.23 25.07
N ARG A 36 -12.90 9.93 24.74
CA ARG A 36 -11.90 9.44 23.80
C ARG A 36 -11.03 8.37 24.46
N PRO A 37 -10.57 7.34 23.71
CA PRO A 37 -9.55 6.43 24.18
C PRO A 37 -8.28 7.16 24.65
N SER A 38 -7.80 6.82 25.84
CA SER A 38 -6.46 7.17 26.32
C SER A 38 -5.38 6.24 25.76
N ALA A 39 -5.75 5.02 25.37
CA ALA A 39 -4.92 4.12 24.57
C ALA A 39 -5.76 3.31 23.59
N LEU A 40 -5.18 2.99 22.44
CA LEU A 40 -5.79 2.18 21.39
C LEU A 40 -4.85 1.02 21.06
N PHE A 41 -5.39 -0.18 21.02
CA PHE A 41 -4.65 -1.39 20.72
C PHE A 41 -5.30 -2.08 19.52
N VAL A 42 -4.62 -2.08 18.39
CA VAL A 42 -5.09 -2.67 17.15
C VAL A 42 -4.12 -3.76 16.77
N GLY A 43 -4.59 -4.99 16.61
CA GLY A 43 -3.81 -6.14 16.15
C GLY A 43 -4.59 -7.03 15.19
N PRO A 44 -3.98 -8.09 14.65
CA PRO A 44 -4.63 -9.01 13.73
C PRO A 44 -5.86 -9.70 14.33
N ARG A 45 -5.92 -9.91 15.65
CA ARG A 45 -7.02 -10.66 16.29
C ARG A 45 -7.80 -9.87 17.33
N ARG A 46 -7.43 -8.60 17.56
CA ARG A 46 -8.03 -7.79 18.62
C ARG A 46 -8.07 -6.32 18.26
N LEU A 47 -9.16 -5.69 18.64
CA LEU A 47 -9.34 -4.25 18.62
C LEU A 47 -9.75 -3.84 20.04
N ALA A 48 -8.93 -3.06 20.72
CA ALA A 48 -9.19 -2.66 22.09
C ALA A 48 -8.93 -1.17 22.33
N ALA A 49 -9.65 -0.62 23.30
CA ALA A 49 -9.55 0.76 23.74
C ALA A 49 -9.54 0.81 25.26
N LEU A 50 -8.65 1.62 25.81
CA LEU A 50 -8.65 2.00 27.22
C LEU A 50 -9.08 3.47 27.32
N LEU A 51 -9.96 3.80 28.24
CA LEU A 51 -10.46 5.16 28.44
C LEU A 51 -10.87 5.41 29.88
N ASP A 52 -10.82 6.67 30.30
CA ASP A 52 -11.39 7.13 31.57
C ASP A 52 -12.83 7.55 31.33
N VAL A 53 -13.76 7.00 32.11
CA VAL A 53 -15.20 7.22 31.97
C VAL A 53 -15.84 7.62 33.29
N GLU A 54 -16.98 8.31 33.21
CA GLU A 54 -17.84 8.48 34.37
C GLU A 54 -18.65 7.21 34.64
N GLU A 55 -18.82 6.86 35.91
CA GLU A 55 -19.55 5.64 36.32
C GLU A 55 -21.06 5.72 36.04
N ARG A 56 -21.56 6.88 35.62
CA ARG A 56 -22.95 7.13 35.28
C ARG A 56 -23.04 7.87 33.96
N THR A 57 -24.05 7.55 33.17
CA THR A 57 -24.39 8.34 31.99
C THR A 57 -24.85 9.75 32.41
N PRO A 58 -24.76 10.76 31.54
CA PRO A 58 -25.37 12.06 31.83
C PRO A 58 -26.88 11.94 32.02
N ASP A 59 -27.46 12.86 32.78
CA ASP A 59 -28.90 13.02 32.91
C ASP A 59 -29.50 13.42 31.55
N GLU A 60 -30.62 12.81 31.19
CA GLU A 60 -31.27 13.02 29.89
C GLU A 60 -32.48 13.94 30.05
N TRP A 61 -32.49 15.05 29.31
CA TRP A 61 -33.67 15.92 29.20
C TRP A 61 -34.63 15.38 28.14
N ILE A 62 -35.72 14.77 28.58
CA ILE A 62 -36.78 14.31 27.68
C ILE A 62 -37.72 15.46 27.41
N LYS A 63 -37.56 16.09 26.24
CA LYS A 63 -38.40 17.19 25.79
C LYS A 63 -39.84 16.72 25.58
N GLY A 64 -40.76 17.33 26.31
CA GLY A 64 -42.20 17.10 26.23
C GLY A 64 -42.93 18.23 25.50
N PRO A 65 -44.24 18.40 25.76
CA PRO A 65 -45.07 19.34 25.04
C PRO A 65 -44.69 20.81 25.33
N PRO A 66 -44.96 21.74 24.39
CA PRO A 66 -44.89 23.17 24.64
C PRO A 66 -45.72 23.59 25.86
N GLU A 67 -45.25 24.57 26.63
CA GLU A 67 -45.94 25.04 27.85
C GLU A 67 -47.35 25.54 27.59
N ASN A 68 -47.58 26.19 26.45
CA ASN A 68 -48.91 26.67 26.05
C ASN A 68 -49.93 25.55 25.76
N LEU A 69 -49.49 24.29 25.70
CA LEU A 69 -50.33 23.10 25.52
C LEU A 69 -50.27 22.15 26.73
N ALA A 70 -49.67 22.59 27.84
CA ALA A 70 -49.47 21.80 29.05
C ALA A 70 -50.76 21.15 29.56
N GLU A 71 -51.86 21.91 29.67
CA GLU A 71 -53.13 21.42 30.22
C GLU A 71 -53.71 20.22 29.47
N LYS A 72 -53.43 20.09 28.17
CA LYS A 72 -53.98 19.01 27.33
C LYS A 72 -53.04 17.83 27.17
N ALA A 73 -51.73 18.05 27.22
CA ALA A 73 -50.72 17.06 26.81
C ALA A 73 -49.77 16.62 27.93
N ALA A 74 -49.63 17.38 29.02
CA ALA A 74 -48.68 17.08 30.09
C ALA A 74 -48.99 15.76 30.81
N ALA A 75 -50.27 15.50 31.13
CA ALA A 75 -50.66 14.26 31.81
C ALA A 75 -50.40 13.00 30.96
N GLY A 76 -50.62 13.08 29.65
CA GLY A 76 -50.32 11.97 28.73
C GLY A 76 -48.82 11.73 28.57
N PHE A 77 -48.03 12.81 28.50
CA PHE A 77 -46.57 12.74 28.44
C PHE A 77 -45.97 12.16 29.73
N ALA A 78 -46.37 12.67 30.89
CA ALA A 78 -45.93 12.19 32.20
C ALA A 78 -46.21 10.69 32.36
N LYS A 79 -47.45 10.27 32.07
CA LYS A 79 -47.85 8.85 32.11
C LYS A 79 -47.02 7.96 31.18
N LYS A 80 -46.71 8.43 29.96
CA LYS A 80 -45.88 7.70 28.98
C LYS A 80 -44.46 7.47 29.49
N HIS A 81 -43.92 8.40 30.28
CA HIS A 81 -42.56 8.33 30.81
C HIS A 81 -42.50 7.84 32.26
N GLY A 82 -43.63 7.42 32.85
CA GLY A 82 -43.71 6.88 34.20
C GLY A 82 -43.57 7.92 35.31
N ALA A 83 -43.86 9.19 35.01
CA ALA A 83 -43.76 10.33 35.91
C ALA A 83 -45.13 10.97 36.19
N THR A 84 -45.22 11.85 37.18
CA THR A 84 -46.39 12.70 37.42
C THR A 84 -46.24 14.07 36.75
N VAL A 85 -47.32 14.85 36.66
CA VAL A 85 -47.29 16.17 36.00
C VAL A 85 -46.44 17.15 36.81
N GLU A 86 -46.39 16.97 38.12
CA GLU A 86 -45.61 17.77 39.07
C GLU A 86 -44.10 17.53 38.96
N GLU A 87 -43.68 16.39 38.42
CA GLU A 87 -42.27 16.05 38.18
C GLU A 87 -41.73 16.64 36.87
N LEU A 88 -42.59 17.29 36.07
CA LEU A 88 -42.19 17.95 34.84
C LEU A 88 -41.57 19.32 35.14
N ALA A 89 -40.35 19.54 34.64
CA ALA A 89 -39.71 20.85 34.66
C ALA A 89 -39.99 21.61 33.35
N SER A 90 -39.83 22.93 33.40
CA SER A 90 -39.88 23.80 32.22
C SER A 90 -38.46 24.13 31.77
N ARG A 91 -38.17 23.96 30.48
CA ARG A 91 -36.92 24.38 29.85
C ARG A 91 -37.18 24.88 28.43
N GLU A 92 -36.75 26.10 28.15
CA GLU A 92 -36.84 26.73 26.81
C GLU A 92 -38.26 26.75 26.22
N GLY A 93 -39.30 26.90 27.05
CA GLY A 93 -40.71 26.96 26.63
C GLY A 93 -41.39 25.60 26.44
N PHE A 94 -40.74 24.51 26.86
CA PHE A 94 -41.29 23.16 26.83
C PHE A 94 -41.28 22.55 28.23
N LEU A 95 -42.35 21.81 28.55
CA LEU A 95 -42.33 20.89 29.68
C LEU A 95 -41.51 19.67 29.31
N GLY A 96 -40.78 19.12 30.26
CA GLY A 96 -39.99 17.90 30.05
C GLY A 96 -39.64 17.23 31.38
N LEU A 97 -39.08 16.03 31.28
CA LEU A 97 -38.63 15.27 32.43
C LEU A 97 -37.10 15.19 32.38
N GLU A 98 -36.46 15.49 33.49
CA GLU A 98 -35.06 15.16 33.69
C GLU A 98 -34.98 13.72 34.18
N ARG A 99 -34.47 12.83 33.33
CA ARG A 99 -34.28 11.44 33.67
C ARG A 99 -32.85 11.27 34.21
N PRO A 100 -32.68 10.83 35.47
CA PRO A 100 -31.36 10.58 36.02
C PRO A 100 -30.59 9.59 35.16
N GLY A 101 -29.31 9.86 34.96
CA GLY A 101 -28.40 8.97 34.26
C GLY A 101 -28.38 7.58 34.89
N ARG A 102 -28.13 6.56 34.08
CA ARG A 102 -28.03 5.17 34.55
C ARG A 102 -26.58 4.84 34.91
N PRO A 103 -26.33 3.89 35.83
CA PRO A 103 -24.99 3.34 36.01
C PRO A 103 -24.44 2.86 34.67
N LEU A 104 -23.19 3.22 34.34
CA LEU A 104 -22.56 2.89 33.07
C LEU A 104 -22.54 1.38 32.85
N ARG A 105 -22.28 0.60 33.91
CA ARG A 105 -22.33 -0.87 33.92
C ARG A 105 -23.61 -1.45 33.32
N ASP A 106 -24.76 -0.79 33.51
CA ASP A 106 -26.05 -1.34 33.10
C ASP A 106 -26.32 -1.09 31.60
N VAL A 107 -25.69 -0.06 31.03
CA VAL A 107 -25.83 0.29 29.60
C VAL A 107 -24.67 -0.21 28.74
N LEU A 108 -23.56 -0.61 29.36
CA LEU A 108 -22.34 -0.99 28.67
C LEU A 108 -22.54 -2.13 27.66
N PRO A 109 -23.33 -3.20 27.93
CA PRO A 109 -23.60 -4.23 26.93
C PRO A 109 -24.23 -3.68 25.63
N GLU A 110 -25.18 -2.76 25.76
CA GLU A 110 -25.83 -2.11 24.60
C GLU A 110 -24.84 -1.23 23.83
N ARG A 111 -23.98 -0.49 24.55
CA ARG A 111 -22.94 0.35 23.92
C ARG A 111 -21.88 -0.47 23.19
N VAL A 112 -21.44 -1.59 23.77
CA VAL A 112 -20.49 -2.50 23.14
C VAL A 112 -21.07 -3.08 21.85
N ASP A 113 -22.32 -3.54 21.86
CA ASP A 113 -23.00 -4.03 20.64
C ASP A 113 -23.11 -2.93 19.57
N ALA A 114 -23.45 -1.70 19.97
CA ALA A 114 -23.50 -0.54 19.06
C ALA A 114 -22.13 -0.20 18.45
N ILE A 115 -21.04 -0.30 19.21
CA ILE A 115 -19.66 -0.09 18.70
C ILE A 115 -19.30 -1.19 17.70
N VAL A 116 -19.52 -2.47 18.04
CA VAL A 116 -19.20 -3.60 17.15
C VAL A 116 -19.97 -3.50 15.84
N ARG A 117 -21.27 -3.18 15.89
CA ARG A 117 -22.11 -3.00 14.68
C ARG A 117 -21.80 -1.72 13.92
N GLY A 118 -21.21 -0.72 14.58
CA GLY A 118 -20.81 0.55 13.99
C GLY A 118 -19.55 0.46 13.15
N LEU A 119 -18.71 -0.57 13.34
CA LEU A 119 -17.51 -0.80 12.54
C LEU A 119 -17.88 -1.22 11.12
N SER A 120 -17.33 -0.51 10.14
CA SER A 120 -17.57 -0.75 8.72
C SER A 120 -16.26 -1.06 8.00
N PHE A 121 -16.25 -2.10 7.17
CA PHE A 121 -15.04 -2.53 6.48
C PHE A 121 -15.26 -2.63 4.98
N SER A 122 -14.21 -2.35 4.20
CA SER A 122 -14.23 -2.47 2.72
C SER A 122 -14.63 -3.88 2.27
N LYS A 123 -14.19 -4.90 3.02
CA LYS A 123 -14.61 -6.29 2.87
C LYS A 123 -15.19 -6.79 4.19
N SER A 124 -16.50 -7.02 4.19
CA SER A 124 -17.25 -7.52 5.33
C SER A 124 -17.94 -8.83 4.99
N MET A 125 -18.20 -9.65 6.01
CA MET A 125 -18.96 -10.89 5.92
C MET A 125 -19.98 -11.00 7.04
N ARG A 126 -20.87 -11.99 6.91
CA ARG A 126 -21.80 -12.44 7.95
C ARG A 126 -21.47 -13.91 8.23
N TRP A 127 -21.40 -14.31 9.50
CA TRP A 127 -20.98 -15.66 9.87
C TRP A 127 -21.97 -16.41 10.77
N ASP A 128 -22.97 -15.72 11.31
CA ASP A 128 -24.01 -16.30 12.16
C ASP A 128 -25.38 -15.66 11.90
N GLU A 129 -26.39 -16.14 12.63
CA GLU A 129 -27.79 -15.71 12.51
C GLU A 129 -28.02 -14.29 13.07
N SER A 130 -27.04 -13.69 13.77
CA SER A 130 -27.14 -12.32 14.30
C SER A 130 -27.16 -11.25 13.19
N GLY A 131 -26.72 -11.62 11.98
CA GLY A 131 -26.66 -10.74 10.81
C GLY A 131 -25.57 -9.65 10.90
N ILE A 132 -24.73 -9.67 11.95
CA ILE A 132 -23.61 -8.73 12.13
C ILE A 132 -22.70 -8.78 10.90
N ARG A 133 -22.35 -7.60 10.40
CA ARG A 133 -21.35 -7.42 9.35
C ARG A 133 -20.04 -7.03 9.99
N PHE A 134 -19.00 -7.82 9.76
CA PHE A 134 -17.64 -7.56 10.25
C PHE A 134 -16.62 -8.12 9.25
N SER A 135 -15.37 -7.67 9.30
CA SER A 135 -14.34 -8.21 8.37
C SER A 135 -14.07 -9.71 8.57
N ARG A 136 -14.15 -10.15 9.83
CA ARG A 136 -13.93 -11.53 10.28
C ARG A 136 -14.83 -11.86 11.48
N PRO A 137 -15.12 -13.15 11.74
CA PRO A 137 -15.95 -13.54 12.87
C PRO A 137 -15.41 -12.98 14.20
N VAL A 138 -16.28 -12.29 14.94
CA VAL A 138 -16.01 -11.89 16.33
C VAL A 138 -16.13 -13.14 17.20
N ARG A 139 -15.14 -13.35 18.08
CA ARG A 139 -14.98 -14.55 18.91
C ARG A 139 -15.20 -14.28 20.38
N TRP A 140 -14.80 -13.12 20.86
CA TRP A 140 -15.10 -12.67 22.22
C TRP A 140 -15.22 -11.15 22.25
N THR A 141 -15.94 -10.65 23.24
CA THR A 141 -15.95 -9.24 23.61
C THR A 141 -15.66 -9.17 25.10
N LEU A 142 -14.86 -8.19 25.50
CA LEU A 142 -14.56 -7.91 26.89
C LEU A 142 -14.81 -6.43 27.16
N ALA A 143 -15.59 -6.13 28.19
CA ALA A 143 -15.74 -4.78 28.70
C ALA A 143 -15.60 -4.83 30.23
N LYS A 144 -14.55 -4.16 30.73
CA LYS A 144 -14.17 -4.21 32.15
C LYS A 144 -14.08 -2.80 32.71
N LEU A 145 -14.85 -2.52 33.76
CA LEU A 145 -14.86 -1.25 34.47
C LEU A 145 -14.02 -1.41 35.74
N ASP A 146 -12.84 -0.82 35.75
CA ASP A 146 -11.78 -1.06 36.71
C ASP A 146 -11.53 -2.57 36.90
N GLY A 147 -11.94 -3.15 38.03
CA GLY A 147 -11.84 -4.58 38.32
C GLY A 147 -13.05 -5.42 37.91
N ASP A 148 -14.17 -4.79 37.57
CA ASP A 148 -15.44 -5.46 37.37
C ASP A 148 -15.66 -5.81 35.89
N SER A 149 -15.76 -7.10 35.59
CA SER A 149 -16.16 -7.59 34.27
C SER A 149 -17.66 -7.35 34.07
N VAL A 150 -18.02 -6.61 33.01
CA VAL A 150 -19.43 -6.29 32.69
C VAL A 150 -19.89 -7.00 31.43
N VAL A 151 -19.03 -7.13 30.42
CA VAL A 151 -19.25 -7.92 29.21
C VAL A 151 -18.08 -8.86 29.04
N GLY A 152 -18.33 -10.17 28.98
CA GLY A 152 -17.27 -11.18 28.90
C GLY A 152 -16.36 -11.21 30.13
N GLU A 153 -15.56 -12.26 30.27
CA GLU A 153 -14.75 -12.48 31.47
C GLU A 153 -13.24 -12.52 31.21
N THR A 154 -12.82 -12.86 29.99
CA THR A 154 -11.44 -13.28 29.74
C THR A 154 -10.98 -12.80 28.37
N SER A 155 -9.73 -12.34 28.31
CA SER A 155 -9.03 -12.06 27.06
C SER A 155 -8.29 -13.32 26.61
N PHE A 156 -7.55 -13.26 25.51
CA PHE A 156 -6.78 -14.40 25.01
C PHE A 156 -5.37 -13.96 24.64
N GLY A 157 -4.39 -14.79 24.97
CA GLY A 157 -2.99 -14.63 24.60
C GLY A 157 -2.76 -14.99 23.13
N HIS A 158 -1.50 -15.28 22.80
CA HIS A 158 -1.10 -15.57 21.42
C HIS A 158 -1.80 -16.84 20.89
N ARG A 159 -2.21 -16.84 19.61
CA ARG A 159 -3.08 -17.89 19.02
C ARG A 159 -2.58 -19.31 19.24
N PHE A 160 -1.27 -19.52 19.08
CA PHE A 160 -0.68 -20.85 19.03
C PHE A 160 0.00 -21.27 20.33
N THR A 161 0.35 -20.29 21.17
CA THR A 161 1.21 -20.50 22.34
C THR A 161 0.59 -20.02 23.64
N GLY A 162 -0.44 -19.20 23.57
CA GLY A 162 -1.17 -18.65 24.72
C GLY A 162 -2.52 -19.32 24.92
N GLY A 163 -3.19 -18.91 26.00
CA GLY A 163 -4.51 -19.39 26.37
C GLY A 163 -5.44 -18.25 26.79
N PRO A 164 -6.50 -18.55 27.56
CA PRO A 164 -7.28 -17.53 28.23
C PRO A 164 -6.38 -16.70 29.17
N VAL A 165 -6.49 -15.37 29.09
CA VAL A 165 -5.72 -14.41 29.90
C VAL A 165 -6.67 -13.64 30.79
N GLU A 166 -6.48 -13.78 32.10
CA GLU A 166 -7.19 -12.98 33.08
C GLU A 166 -6.60 -11.56 33.14
N ILE A 167 -7.50 -10.58 33.09
CA ILE A 167 -7.21 -9.16 33.23
C ILE A 167 -7.83 -8.70 34.56
N PRO A 168 -7.04 -8.59 35.65
CA PRO A 168 -7.58 -8.23 36.97
C PRO A 168 -8.16 -6.82 36.99
N HIS A 169 -7.46 -5.87 36.37
CA HIS A 169 -7.88 -4.48 36.24
C HIS A 169 -7.72 -3.98 34.80
N ALA A 170 -8.66 -3.13 34.35
CA ALA A 170 -8.67 -2.54 33.01
C ALA A 170 -7.32 -1.93 32.60
N GLY A 171 -6.65 -1.24 33.54
CA GLY A 171 -5.35 -0.60 33.30
C GLY A 171 -4.17 -1.56 33.11
N GLU A 172 -4.30 -2.84 33.44
CA GLU A 172 -3.23 -3.84 33.35
C GLU A 172 -3.24 -4.59 32.00
N TYR A 173 -4.23 -4.33 31.14
CA TYR A 173 -4.47 -5.06 29.90
C TYR A 173 -3.21 -5.33 29.06
N ALA A 174 -2.45 -4.26 28.77
CA ALA A 174 -1.28 -4.38 27.90
C ALA A 174 -0.15 -5.20 28.53
N GLU A 175 0.10 -5.02 29.83
CA GLU A 175 1.13 -5.77 30.54
C GLU A 175 0.79 -7.26 30.63
N ARG A 176 -0.48 -7.59 30.92
CA ARG A 176 -0.96 -8.97 30.97
C ARG A 176 -0.82 -9.68 29.62
N LEU A 177 -1.19 -9.01 28.53
CA LEU A 177 -1.03 -9.58 27.18
C LEU A 177 0.43 -9.81 26.80
N ARG A 178 1.34 -8.89 27.16
CA ARG A 178 2.78 -9.07 26.93
C ARG A 178 3.33 -10.27 27.66
N GLY A 179 2.88 -10.51 28.90
CA GLY A 179 3.22 -11.71 29.67
C GLY A 179 2.81 -13.02 28.98
N ASP A 180 1.78 -12.98 28.14
CA ASP A 180 1.23 -14.11 27.38
C ASP A 180 1.64 -14.10 25.89
N GLY A 181 2.74 -13.40 25.57
CA GLY A 181 3.36 -13.41 24.24
C GLY A 181 2.65 -12.56 23.18
N VAL A 182 1.82 -11.59 23.59
CA VAL A 182 1.14 -10.65 22.70
C VAL A 182 1.60 -9.23 22.99
N GLU A 183 2.14 -8.54 22.00
CA GLU A 183 2.30 -7.10 22.04
C GLU A 183 1.04 -6.44 21.44
N PRO A 184 0.12 -5.88 22.24
CA PRO A 184 -1.12 -5.31 21.73
C PRO A 184 -0.94 -3.95 21.05
N ASP A 185 0.13 -3.23 21.34
CA ASP A 185 0.39 -1.90 20.77
C ASP A 185 1.07 -2.02 19.39
N ALA A 186 0.42 -1.45 18.36
CA ALA A 186 0.92 -1.49 16.99
C ALA A 186 2.22 -0.70 16.80
N GLU A 187 2.38 0.43 17.50
CA GLU A 187 3.61 1.23 17.41
C GLU A 187 4.76 0.53 18.14
N GLU A 188 4.47 -0.21 19.20
CA GLU A 188 5.45 -1.05 19.85
C GLU A 188 5.88 -2.22 18.95
N ARG A 189 4.94 -2.91 18.29
CA ARG A 189 5.27 -3.95 17.31
C ARG A 189 6.11 -3.41 16.15
N ARG A 190 5.78 -2.22 15.65
CA ARG A 190 6.60 -1.51 14.65
C ARG A 190 8.01 -1.29 15.17
N ARG A 191 8.16 -0.73 16.38
CA ARG A 191 9.46 -0.44 16.98
C ARG A 191 10.31 -1.70 17.13
N GLN A 192 9.73 -2.78 17.63
CA GLN A 192 10.40 -4.08 17.77
C GLN A 192 10.81 -4.66 16.42
N THR A 193 9.94 -4.53 15.40
CA THR A 193 10.23 -5.02 14.05
C THR A 193 11.42 -4.27 13.44
N VAL A 194 11.40 -2.93 13.47
CA VAL A 194 12.48 -2.11 12.94
C VAL A 194 13.79 -2.38 13.69
N ALA A 195 13.74 -2.44 15.02
CA ALA A 195 14.93 -2.74 15.82
C ALA A 195 15.52 -4.13 15.50
N GLY A 196 14.67 -5.14 15.28
CA GLY A 196 15.10 -6.48 14.90
C GLY A 196 15.70 -6.52 13.49
N LEU A 197 15.11 -5.80 12.53
CA LEU A 197 15.65 -5.69 11.17
C LEU A 197 17.01 -4.97 11.16
N ASP A 198 17.13 -3.84 11.88
CA ASP A 198 18.36 -3.07 12.01
C ASP A 198 19.49 -3.88 12.67
N ALA A 199 19.15 -4.81 13.58
CA ALA A 199 20.11 -5.70 14.22
C ALA A 199 20.68 -6.77 13.28
N ILE A 200 19.93 -7.19 12.25
CA ILE A 200 20.37 -8.18 11.26
C ILE A 200 21.29 -7.54 10.21
N GLY A 201 20.96 -6.32 9.77
CA GLY A 201 21.79 -5.58 8.82
C GLY A 201 21.00 -4.58 8.00
N LYS A 202 21.57 -4.17 6.86
CA LYS A 202 20.91 -3.25 5.94
C LYS A 202 19.77 -3.99 5.23
N TRP A 203 18.54 -3.57 5.50
CA TRP A 203 17.34 -4.06 4.86
C TRP A 203 16.74 -3.00 3.92
N SER A 204 15.84 -3.43 3.03
CA SER A 204 15.05 -2.54 2.18
C SER A 204 13.56 -2.91 2.23
N ASP A 205 12.71 -1.94 1.88
CA ASP A 205 11.27 -2.15 1.77
C ASP A 205 10.67 -1.33 0.61
N PRO A 206 11.02 -1.66 -0.64
CA PRO A 206 10.55 -0.90 -1.80
C PRO A 206 9.02 -0.98 -1.99
N ALA A 207 8.37 -2.09 -1.59
CA ALA A 207 6.91 -2.23 -1.66
C ALA A 207 6.16 -1.70 -0.41
N GLY A 208 6.87 -1.23 0.62
CA GLY A 208 6.26 -0.67 1.83
C GLY A 208 5.48 -1.68 2.68
N VAL A 209 5.94 -2.94 2.75
CA VAL A 209 5.24 -4.04 3.44
C VAL A 209 5.35 -3.97 4.97
N LEU A 210 6.25 -3.15 5.53
CA LEU A 210 6.42 -3.02 6.98
C LEU A 210 5.09 -2.68 7.69
N GLU A 211 4.32 -1.76 7.11
CA GLU A 211 2.99 -1.37 7.63
C GLU A 211 2.03 -2.55 7.69
N GLU A 212 2.08 -3.43 6.69
CA GLU A 212 1.26 -4.63 6.64
C GLU A 212 1.68 -5.62 7.72
N VAL A 213 2.99 -5.88 7.83
CA VAL A 213 3.59 -6.84 8.76
C VAL A 213 3.23 -6.54 10.22
N VAL A 214 3.21 -5.26 10.62
CA VAL A 214 2.79 -4.83 11.97
C VAL A 214 1.38 -5.30 12.35
N PHE A 215 0.51 -5.51 11.37
CA PHE A 215 -0.84 -6.02 11.54
C PHE A 215 -1.00 -7.50 11.22
N LEU A 216 0.07 -8.20 10.79
CA LEU A 216 0.05 -9.65 10.58
C LEU A 216 0.50 -10.43 11.82
N VAL A 217 1.21 -9.79 12.73
CA VAL A 217 1.80 -10.45 13.91
C VAL A 217 1.27 -9.85 15.22
N GLU A 218 1.10 -10.71 16.23
CA GLU A 218 0.85 -10.31 17.62
C GLU A 218 2.14 -10.41 18.46
N SER A 219 3.06 -11.30 18.08
CA SER A 219 4.37 -11.48 18.69
C SER A 219 5.45 -11.18 17.66
N VAL A 220 6.39 -10.29 17.97
CA VAL A 220 7.44 -9.87 17.01
C VAL A 220 8.70 -10.70 17.24
N THR A 221 9.04 -11.56 16.30
CA THR A 221 10.36 -12.20 16.22
C THR A 221 10.92 -12.03 14.83
N VAL A 222 11.95 -11.19 14.68
CA VAL A 222 12.60 -10.99 13.38
C VAL A 222 13.63 -12.09 13.17
N LEU A 223 13.49 -12.81 12.06
CA LEU A 223 14.37 -13.91 11.68
C LEU A 223 15.00 -13.61 10.32
N GLU A 224 16.20 -14.14 10.14
CA GLU A 224 16.92 -14.15 8.87
C GLU A 224 16.83 -15.53 8.23
N GLY A 225 16.66 -15.58 6.91
CA GLY A 225 16.79 -16.76 6.07
C GLY A 225 17.61 -16.46 4.80
N SER A 226 17.90 -17.53 4.05
CA SER A 226 18.58 -17.44 2.76
C SER A 226 17.99 -18.42 1.74
N PHE A 227 18.24 -18.18 0.45
CA PHE A 227 17.83 -19.07 -0.65
C PHE A 227 19.03 -19.42 -1.54
N ASP A 228 18.90 -20.42 -2.40
CA ASP A 228 19.97 -20.81 -3.32
C ASP A 228 20.44 -19.64 -4.23
N GLU A 229 21.75 -19.42 -4.33
CA GLU A 229 22.34 -18.33 -5.13
C GLU A 229 22.01 -18.41 -6.63
N ARG A 230 21.56 -19.56 -7.14
CA ARG A 230 21.11 -19.71 -8.54
C ARG A 230 20.03 -18.70 -8.92
N PHE A 231 19.18 -18.29 -7.97
CA PHE A 231 18.12 -17.33 -8.19
C PHE A 231 18.63 -15.90 -8.39
N LEU A 232 19.91 -15.61 -8.06
CA LEU A 232 20.55 -14.34 -8.36
C LEU A 232 20.84 -14.15 -9.86
N ALA A 233 20.60 -15.18 -10.69
CA ALA A 233 20.56 -15.04 -12.14
C ALA A 233 19.32 -14.26 -12.63
N LEU A 234 18.26 -14.19 -11.82
CA LEU A 234 17.10 -13.33 -12.11
C LEU A 234 17.46 -11.86 -11.88
N PRO A 235 16.78 -10.93 -12.59
CA PRO A 235 16.89 -9.52 -12.28
C PRO A 235 16.51 -9.26 -10.82
N GLU A 236 17.30 -8.44 -10.11
CA GLU A 236 17.11 -8.16 -8.67
C GLU A 236 15.67 -7.76 -8.33
N ARG A 237 15.05 -6.94 -9.19
CA ARG A 237 13.66 -6.50 -9.00
C ARG A 237 12.66 -7.66 -9.01
N VAL A 238 12.87 -8.70 -9.83
CA VAL A 238 12.01 -9.90 -9.85
C VAL A 238 12.12 -10.63 -8.52
N VAL A 239 13.35 -10.83 -8.03
CA VAL A 239 13.61 -11.49 -6.74
C VAL A 239 12.96 -10.72 -5.58
N VAL A 240 13.14 -9.40 -5.55
CA VAL A 240 12.57 -8.51 -4.53
C VAL A 240 11.05 -8.50 -4.60
N THR A 241 10.43 -8.42 -5.78
CA THR A 241 8.98 -8.46 -5.93
C THR A 241 8.42 -9.80 -5.47
N ALA A 242 9.06 -10.93 -5.82
CA ALA A 242 8.64 -12.25 -5.35
C ALA A 242 8.69 -12.37 -3.81
N MET A 243 9.71 -11.79 -3.17
CA MET A 243 9.83 -11.71 -1.71
C MET A 243 8.70 -10.88 -1.07
N GLN A 244 8.37 -9.72 -1.64
CA GLN A 244 7.49 -8.76 -0.98
C GLN A 244 6.00 -9.00 -1.27
N SER A 245 5.62 -9.25 -2.52
CA SER A 245 4.20 -9.27 -2.95
C SER A 245 3.38 -10.38 -2.25
N HIS A 246 3.99 -11.53 -1.97
CA HIS A 246 3.28 -12.67 -1.37
C HIS A 246 3.71 -12.96 0.06
N GLN A 247 4.98 -12.75 0.42
CA GLN A 247 5.51 -13.20 1.72
C GLN A 247 5.89 -12.06 2.67
N ARG A 248 5.88 -10.79 2.21
CA ARG A 248 6.22 -9.61 3.02
C ARG A 248 7.60 -9.73 3.67
N TYR A 249 8.54 -10.30 2.94
CA TYR A 249 9.93 -10.38 3.37
C TYR A 249 10.66 -9.05 3.12
N PHE A 250 11.78 -8.87 3.81
CA PHE A 250 12.66 -7.71 3.71
C PHE A 250 13.99 -8.15 3.09
N PRO A 251 14.31 -7.71 1.86
CA PRO A 251 15.60 -8.04 1.24
C PRO A 251 16.77 -7.49 2.07
N LEU A 252 17.81 -8.31 2.25
CA LEU A 252 19.06 -7.91 2.91
C LEU A 252 20.23 -7.74 1.92
N GLY A 253 19.96 -7.97 0.63
CA GLY A 253 20.95 -8.03 -0.44
C GLY A 253 21.50 -9.44 -0.67
N GLY A 254 21.90 -9.72 -1.92
CA GLY A 254 22.31 -11.07 -2.33
C GLY A 254 21.18 -12.08 -2.11
N ASN A 255 21.52 -13.26 -1.60
CA ASN A 255 20.57 -14.35 -1.38
C ASN A 255 19.94 -14.38 0.02
N ARG A 256 19.99 -13.25 0.75
CA ARG A 256 19.53 -13.16 2.14
C ARG A 256 18.28 -12.30 2.26
N PHE A 257 17.40 -12.68 3.18
CA PHE A 257 16.17 -11.96 3.50
C PHE A 257 15.83 -12.07 4.98
N ALA A 258 15.11 -11.07 5.49
CA ALA A 258 14.52 -11.11 6.82
C ALA A 258 12.99 -11.19 6.73
N PHE A 259 12.38 -11.71 7.78
CA PHE A 259 10.93 -11.79 7.91
C PHE A 259 10.54 -11.75 9.39
N VAL A 260 9.26 -11.45 9.67
CA VAL A 260 8.75 -11.37 11.04
C VAL A 260 7.88 -12.58 11.32
N ALA A 261 8.32 -13.43 12.23
CA ALA A 261 7.59 -14.59 12.71
C ALA A 261 6.62 -14.20 13.82
N ASN A 262 5.43 -14.81 13.79
CA ASN A 262 4.40 -14.68 14.82
C ASN A 262 4.46 -15.89 15.78
N GLY A 263 5.58 -16.02 16.49
CA GLY A 263 5.90 -17.17 17.36
C GLY A 263 6.38 -18.42 16.63
N GLY A 264 6.52 -19.52 17.37
CA GLY A 264 7.07 -20.80 16.88
C GLY A 264 8.57 -20.99 17.15
N ASP A 265 9.07 -22.19 16.84
CA ASP A 265 10.50 -22.50 16.91
C ASP A 265 11.25 -21.84 15.75
N ALA A 266 12.31 -21.09 16.07
CA ALA A 266 13.00 -20.23 15.11
C ALA A 266 13.58 -21.00 13.92
N ASP A 267 14.18 -22.16 14.14
CA ASP A 267 14.83 -22.94 13.07
C ASP A 267 13.78 -23.60 12.17
N THR A 268 12.70 -24.12 12.75
CA THR A 268 11.57 -24.67 11.98
C THR A 268 10.90 -23.60 11.12
N VAL A 269 10.65 -22.42 11.70
CA VAL A 269 10.04 -21.30 10.99
C VAL A 269 10.96 -20.78 9.88
N ARG A 270 12.27 -20.65 10.14
CA ARG A 270 13.26 -20.28 9.11
C ARG A 270 13.22 -21.23 7.93
N ALA A 271 13.39 -22.54 8.17
CA ALA A 271 13.40 -23.54 7.11
C ALA A 271 12.09 -23.55 6.30
N GLY A 272 10.94 -23.35 6.95
CA GLY A 272 9.65 -23.24 6.28
C GLY A 272 9.57 -22.04 5.33
N ASN A 273 10.05 -20.87 5.76
CA ASN A 273 10.05 -19.65 4.94
C ASN A 273 11.05 -19.74 3.78
N GLU A 274 12.21 -20.35 3.99
CA GLU A 274 13.19 -20.60 2.92
C GLU A 274 12.59 -21.48 1.81
N VAL A 275 11.99 -22.62 2.17
CA VAL A 275 11.33 -23.52 1.20
C VAL A 275 10.18 -22.82 0.45
N VAL A 276 9.40 -22.00 1.16
CA VAL A 276 8.31 -21.23 0.53
C VAL A 276 8.86 -20.21 -0.46
N LEU A 277 9.93 -19.49 -0.12
CA LEU A 277 10.54 -18.53 -1.02
C LEU A 277 11.14 -19.20 -2.25
N GLU A 278 11.87 -20.31 -2.07
CA GLU A 278 12.47 -21.05 -3.17
C GLU A 278 11.43 -21.52 -4.18
N GLY A 279 10.30 -22.08 -3.72
CA GLY A 279 9.21 -22.46 -4.63
C GLY A 279 8.68 -21.29 -5.46
N ARG A 280 8.59 -20.08 -4.88
CA ARG A 280 8.16 -18.88 -5.60
C ARG A 280 9.22 -18.37 -6.58
N LEU A 281 10.49 -18.46 -6.21
CA LEU A 281 11.58 -18.06 -7.09
C LEU A 281 11.77 -19.06 -8.24
N ASP A 282 11.48 -20.36 -8.03
CA ASP A 282 11.46 -21.35 -9.11
C ASP A 282 10.33 -21.05 -10.12
N ASP A 283 9.12 -20.75 -9.64
CA ASP A 283 7.98 -20.35 -10.48
C ASP A 283 8.29 -19.07 -11.29
N ALA A 284 8.88 -18.06 -10.62
CA ALA A 284 9.30 -16.82 -11.26
C ALA A 284 10.41 -17.08 -12.30
N THR A 285 11.36 -17.96 -12.00
CA THR A 285 12.44 -18.35 -12.92
C THR A 285 11.90 -18.98 -14.19
N PHE A 286 11.04 -19.99 -14.04
CA PHE A 286 10.44 -20.68 -15.17
C PHE A 286 9.63 -19.71 -16.05
N THR A 287 8.88 -18.82 -15.42
CA THR A 287 8.05 -17.84 -16.13
C THR A 287 8.91 -16.81 -16.87
N PHE A 288 9.94 -16.26 -16.21
CA PHE A 288 10.90 -15.34 -16.80
C PHE A 288 11.62 -15.94 -18.00
N GLU A 289 12.17 -17.15 -17.87
CA GLU A 289 12.90 -17.81 -18.96
C GLU A 289 12.02 -18.04 -20.20
N ARG A 290 10.75 -18.40 -19.99
CA ARG A 290 9.79 -18.64 -21.07
C ARG A 290 9.37 -17.35 -21.76
N ASP A 291 9.19 -16.27 -21.01
CA ASP A 291 8.92 -14.95 -21.57
C ASP A 291 10.13 -14.42 -22.36
N VAL A 292 11.35 -14.63 -21.86
CA VAL A 292 12.61 -14.32 -22.59
C VAL A 292 12.74 -15.14 -23.86
N GLN A 293 12.42 -16.44 -23.84
CA GLN A 293 12.43 -17.30 -25.02
C GLN A 293 11.41 -16.86 -26.08
N LEU A 294 10.25 -16.36 -25.65
CA LEU A 294 9.24 -15.81 -26.56
C LEU A 294 9.74 -14.50 -27.21
N GLY A 295 10.41 -13.65 -26.43
CA GLY A 295 11.01 -12.39 -26.86
C GLY A 295 10.02 -11.22 -26.90
N ILE A 296 10.53 -10.02 -26.65
CA ILE A 296 9.71 -8.81 -26.50
C ILE A 296 8.89 -8.46 -27.76
N ASP A 297 9.41 -8.72 -28.96
CA ASP A 297 8.69 -8.46 -30.20
C ASP A 297 7.44 -9.32 -30.34
N ARG A 298 7.52 -10.61 -30.00
CA ARG A 298 6.37 -11.52 -30.01
C ARG A 298 5.40 -11.20 -28.88
N LEU A 299 5.88 -10.72 -27.74
CA LEU A 299 5.04 -10.18 -26.69
C LEU A 299 4.25 -8.95 -27.17
N ALA A 300 4.91 -8.02 -27.89
CA ALA A 300 4.26 -6.86 -28.48
C ALA A 300 3.18 -7.25 -29.51
N GLU A 301 3.43 -8.26 -30.36
CA GLU A 301 2.43 -8.79 -31.30
C GLU A 301 1.17 -9.33 -30.59
N ARG A 302 1.31 -9.86 -29.37
CA ARG A 302 0.19 -10.42 -28.59
C ARG A 302 -0.69 -9.36 -27.95
N LEU A 303 -0.28 -8.09 -27.89
CA LEU A 303 -1.06 -7.00 -27.32
C LEU A 303 -2.43 -6.81 -28.01
N GLY A 304 -2.58 -7.24 -29.26
CA GLY A 304 -3.87 -7.21 -29.96
C GLY A 304 -4.96 -8.06 -29.30
N SER A 305 -4.57 -9.05 -28.49
CA SER A 305 -5.52 -9.91 -27.75
C SER A 305 -5.89 -9.35 -26.37
N ILE A 306 -5.21 -8.29 -25.91
CA ILE A 306 -5.38 -7.73 -24.57
C ILE A 306 -6.14 -6.43 -24.66
N THR A 307 -7.34 -6.39 -24.08
CA THR A 307 -8.17 -5.18 -24.02
C THR A 307 -7.51 -4.12 -23.16
N PHE A 308 -7.34 -2.90 -23.69
CA PHE A 308 -6.87 -1.74 -22.91
C PHE A 308 -7.99 -1.16 -22.05
N PHE A 309 -9.10 -0.76 -22.70
CA PHE A 309 -10.36 -0.40 -22.04
C PHE A 309 -11.53 -0.91 -22.86
N ALA A 310 -12.63 -1.24 -22.17
CA ALA A 310 -13.89 -1.53 -22.84
C ALA A 310 -14.29 -0.32 -23.70
N GLY A 311 -14.33 -0.50 -25.03
CA GLY A 311 -14.62 0.57 -25.98
C GLY A 311 -13.41 1.36 -26.53
N ALA A 312 -12.18 1.10 -26.05
CA ALA A 312 -10.95 1.77 -26.53
C ALA A 312 -10.04 0.90 -27.43
N GLY A 313 -10.44 -0.35 -27.65
CA GLY A 313 -9.63 -1.34 -28.36
C GLY A 313 -8.62 -2.05 -27.47
N SER A 314 -7.60 -2.59 -28.11
CA SER A 314 -6.53 -3.40 -27.55
C SER A 314 -5.32 -2.56 -27.11
N PHE A 315 -4.37 -3.18 -26.42
CA PHE A 315 -3.07 -2.57 -26.16
C PHE A 315 -2.25 -2.37 -27.44
N ALA A 316 -2.49 -3.14 -28.52
CA ALA A 316 -1.87 -2.87 -29.81
C ALA A 316 -2.38 -1.55 -30.41
N ASP A 317 -3.70 -1.30 -30.33
CA ASP A 317 -4.30 -0.03 -30.76
C ASP A 317 -3.74 1.15 -29.95
N LYS A 318 -3.50 0.92 -28.65
CA LYS A 318 -2.80 1.90 -27.80
C LYS A 318 -1.39 2.15 -28.29
N GLY A 319 -0.59 1.10 -28.55
CA GLY A 319 0.78 1.22 -29.07
C GLY A 319 0.86 2.05 -30.35
N ASP A 320 -0.07 1.85 -31.30
CA ASP A 320 -0.14 2.66 -32.52
C ASP A 320 -0.44 4.15 -32.24
N ARG A 321 -1.35 4.44 -31.31
CA ARG A 321 -1.62 5.82 -30.87
C ARG A 321 -0.42 6.44 -30.16
N LEU A 322 0.29 5.67 -29.33
CA LEU A 322 1.51 6.13 -28.66
C LEU A 322 2.58 6.51 -29.67
N ARG A 323 2.84 5.67 -30.68
CA ARG A 323 3.81 5.97 -31.75
C ARG A 323 3.48 7.30 -32.45
N ALA A 324 2.23 7.50 -32.83
CA ALA A 324 1.79 8.74 -33.48
C ALA A 324 1.90 9.98 -32.56
N LEU A 325 1.66 9.82 -31.25
CA LEU A 325 1.83 10.90 -30.28
C LEU A 325 3.29 11.24 -30.03
N VAL A 326 4.16 10.23 -29.94
CA VAL A 326 5.61 10.39 -29.80
C VAL A 326 6.18 11.19 -30.96
N GLU A 327 5.78 10.89 -32.20
CA GLU A 327 6.20 11.66 -33.39
C GLU A 327 5.75 13.13 -33.31
N LYS A 328 4.50 13.38 -32.91
CA LYS A 328 3.95 14.75 -32.76
C LYS A 328 4.60 15.55 -31.63
N LEU A 329 5.12 14.86 -30.62
CA LEU A 329 5.90 15.45 -29.52
C LEU A 329 7.37 15.68 -29.89
N GLY A 330 7.78 15.33 -31.12
CA GLY A 330 9.16 15.49 -31.58
C GLY A 330 10.12 14.42 -31.06
N GLY A 331 9.60 13.22 -30.73
CA GLY A 331 10.41 12.09 -30.31
C GLY A 331 11.40 11.64 -31.38
N GLY A 332 12.59 11.21 -30.94
CA GLY A 332 13.61 10.64 -31.82
C GLY A 332 13.38 9.14 -32.08
N GLU A 333 14.31 8.53 -32.83
CA GLU A 333 14.28 7.09 -33.18
C GLU A 333 14.08 6.19 -31.95
N ALA A 334 14.79 6.47 -30.86
CA ALA A 334 14.65 5.70 -29.62
C ALA A 334 13.25 5.81 -28.99
N SER A 335 12.61 6.97 -29.04
CA SER A 335 11.25 7.16 -28.52
C SER A 335 10.22 6.40 -29.35
N VAL A 336 10.37 6.44 -30.68
CA VAL A 336 9.47 5.76 -31.62
C VAL A 336 9.58 4.25 -31.45
N GLU A 337 10.80 3.73 -31.33
CA GLU A 337 11.03 2.31 -31.11
C GLU A 337 10.53 1.85 -29.73
N ALA A 338 10.76 2.67 -28.69
CA ALA A 338 10.20 2.40 -27.37
C ALA A 338 8.67 2.42 -27.38
N ALA A 339 8.02 3.29 -28.15
CA ALA A 339 6.57 3.32 -28.30
C ALA A 339 6.02 2.06 -28.99
N ARG A 340 6.78 1.46 -29.91
CA ARG A 340 6.42 0.18 -30.56
C ARG A 340 6.39 -0.98 -29.57
N LEU A 341 7.35 -1.00 -28.63
CA LEU A 341 7.49 -2.03 -27.61
C LEU A 341 6.79 -1.69 -26.29
N ALA A 342 6.19 -0.49 -26.18
CA ALA A 342 5.52 -0.05 -24.97
C ALA A 342 4.40 -1.02 -24.59
N LYS A 343 4.32 -1.32 -23.30
CA LYS A 343 3.35 -2.27 -22.72
C LYS A 343 3.48 -3.72 -23.22
N ALA A 344 4.50 -4.10 -24.01
CA ALA A 344 4.67 -5.47 -24.50
C ALA A 344 4.68 -6.51 -23.37
N ASP A 345 5.25 -6.14 -22.24
CA ASP A 345 5.29 -6.91 -21.01
C ASP A 345 3.91 -7.23 -20.40
N GLN A 346 2.85 -6.49 -20.75
CA GLN A 346 1.47 -6.84 -20.36
C GLN A 346 1.03 -8.20 -20.94
N ALA A 347 1.67 -8.66 -22.03
CA ALA A 347 1.44 -9.99 -22.59
C ALA A 347 2.33 -11.08 -21.98
N SER A 348 3.23 -10.72 -21.07
CA SER A 348 4.12 -11.64 -20.39
C SER A 348 3.40 -12.34 -19.24
N GLU A 349 3.78 -13.59 -18.97
CA GLU A 349 3.19 -14.29 -17.83
C GLU A 349 3.79 -13.83 -16.51
N LEU A 350 5.02 -13.31 -16.51
CA LEU A 350 5.62 -12.78 -15.30
C LEU A 350 4.89 -11.54 -14.79
N VAL A 351 4.45 -10.62 -15.66
CA VAL A 351 3.61 -9.47 -15.26
C VAL A 351 2.22 -9.93 -14.80
N ARG A 352 1.68 -11.00 -15.39
CA ARG A 352 0.41 -11.57 -14.93
C ARG A 352 0.50 -12.10 -13.50
N GLU A 353 1.65 -12.65 -13.11
CA GLU A 353 1.92 -13.09 -11.74
C GLU A 353 2.29 -11.92 -10.81
N PHE A 354 3.14 -11.01 -11.29
CA PHE A 354 3.66 -9.86 -10.56
C PHE A 354 3.41 -8.55 -11.33
N PRO A 355 2.20 -7.97 -11.22
CA PRO A 355 1.85 -6.75 -11.94
C PRO A 355 2.76 -5.56 -11.63
N ASP A 356 3.35 -5.51 -10.43
CA ASP A 356 4.28 -4.46 -10.00
C ASP A 356 5.59 -4.43 -10.82
N LEU A 357 5.85 -5.45 -11.62
CA LEU A 357 6.99 -5.50 -12.54
C LEU A 357 6.73 -4.79 -13.89
N GLU A 358 5.51 -4.27 -14.11
CA GLU A 358 5.17 -3.62 -15.37
C GLU A 358 6.11 -2.45 -15.71
N GLY A 359 6.41 -2.28 -16.99
CA GLY A 359 7.42 -1.38 -17.52
C GLY A 359 8.85 -1.86 -17.29
N HIS A 360 9.18 -2.24 -16.05
CA HIS A 360 10.52 -2.63 -15.64
C HIS A 360 10.98 -3.93 -16.29
N ILE A 361 10.11 -4.95 -16.29
CA ILE A 361 10.46 -6.21 -16.95
C ILE A 361 10.42 -6.08 -18.47
N GLY A 362 9.56 -5.21 -19.02
CA GLY A 362 9.58 -4.86 -20.44
C GLY A 362 10.93 -4.30 -20.87
N ALA A 363 11.51 -3.40 -20.08
CA ALA A 363 12.84 -2.86 -20.33
C ALA A 363 13.93 -3.95 -20.27
N GLU A 364 13.82 -4.88 -19.33
CA GLU A 364 14.77 -5.99 -19.21
C GLU A 364 14.68 -6.97 -20.38
N TYR A 365 13.46 -7.31 -20.82
CA TYR A 365 13.26 -8.12 -22.02
C TYR A 365 13.82 -7.43 -23.27
N ALA A 366 13.66 -6.10 -23.40
CA ALA A 366 14.26 -5.33 -24.48
C ALA A 366 15.79 -5.38 -24.43
N ARG A 367 16.38 -5.26 -23.24
CA ARG A 367 17.83 -5.32 -23.05
C ARG A 367 18.39 -6.69 -23.42
N LEU A 368 17.73 -7.77 -23.00
CA LEU A 368 18.09 -9.15 -23.36
C LEU A 368 17.93 -9.44 -24.86
N ALA A 369 16.97 -8.79 -25.51
CA ALA A 369 16.79 -8.87 -26.96
C ALA A 369 17.79 -8.01 -27.76
N GLY A 370 18.65 -7.23 -27.09
CA GLY A 370 19.71 -6.44 -27.73
C GLY A 370 19.30 -5.04 -28.19
N TYR A 371 18.18 -4.50 -27.69
CA TYR A 371 17.77 -3.13 -28.01
C TYR A 371 18.72 -2.09 -27.39
N PRO A 372 18.88 -0.90 -28.00
CA PRO A 372 19.71 0.16 -27.44
C PRO A 372 19.23 0.60 -26.04
N GLU A 373 20.16 0.99 -25.17
CA GLU A 373 19.84 1.40 -23.80
C GLU A 373 18.86 2.59 -23.76
N ALA A 374 18.88 3.49 -24.74
CA ALA A 374 17.92 4.58 -24.84
C ALA A 374 16.47 4.10 -25.04
N VAL A 375 16.26 2.97 -25.71
CA VAL A 375 14.94 2.32 -25.87
C VAL A 375 14.55 1.63 -24.57
N CYS A 376 15.47 0.86 -23.98
CA CYS A 376 15.24 0.13 -22.73
C CYS A 376 14.86 1.10 -21.59
N ALA A 377 15.63 2.17 -21.42
CA ALA A 377 15.36 3.21 -20.42
C ALA A 377 14.02 3.91 -20.66
N ALA A 378 13.65 4.18 -21.92
CA ALA A 378 12.35 4.78 -22.21
C ALA A 378 11.17 3.85 -21.83
N ILE A 379 11.32 2.55 -22.06
CA ILE A 379 10.33 1.53 -21.65
C ILE A 379 10.26 1.45 -20.11
N ASP A 380 11.39 1.51 -19.42
CA ASP A 380 11.47 1.49 -17.94
C ASP A 380 10.77 2.72 -17.32
N GLU A 381 10.94 3.88 -17.95
CA GLU A 381 10.44 5.18 -17.47
C GLU A 381 9.00 5.50 -17.93
N GLN A 382 8.39 4.69 -18.79
CA GLN A 382 7.14 5.05 -19.51
C GLN A 382 5.96 5.39 -18.59
N TYR A 383 5.92 4.84 -17.37
CA TYR A 383 4.86 5.11 -16.39
C TYR A 383 5.13 6.38 -15.57
N LEU A 384 6.38 6.86 -15.52
CA LEU A 384 6.78 7.99 -14.68
C LEU A 384 6.25 9.34 -15.21
N PRO A 385 5.99 10.33 -14.33
CA PRO A 385 5.77 10.15 -12.90
C PRO A 385 4.45 9.40 -12.67
N ASP A 386 4.49 8.42 -11.77
CA ASP A 386 3.39 7.54 -11.35
C ASP A 386 2.63 8.07 -10.11
N ALA A 387 3.30 8.92 -9.32
CA ALA A 387 2.75 9.65 -8.18
C ALA A 387 2.88 11.18 -8.34
N ALA A 388 2.06 11.94 -7.60
CA ALA A 388 2.07 13.40 -7.66
C ALA A 388 3.45 14.01 -7.38
N ALA A 389 4.20 13.42 -6.44
CA ALA A 389 5.58 13.77 -6.09
C ALA A 389 6.60 12.71 -6.56
N GLY A 390 6.22 11.83 -7.48
CA GLY A 390 7.09 10.76 -7.99
C GLY A 390 8.24 11.28 -8.84
N PRO A 391 9.26 10.44 -9.11
CA PRO A 391 10.37 10.81 -9.97
C PRO A 391 9.90 11.04 -11.42
N LEU A 392 10.60 11.90 -12.14
CA LEU A 392 10.39 12.11 -13.58
C LEU A 392 11.26 11.13 -14.38
N PRO A 393 10.88 10.79 -15.62
CA PRO A 393 11.80 10.17 -16.57
C PRO A 393 13.10 10.97 -16.68
N GLN A 394 14.25 10.29 -16.62
CA GLN A 394 15.56 10.91 -16.72
C GLN A 394 15.99 11.06 -18.17
N THR A 395 15.51 10.19 -19.06
CA THR A 395 15.85 10.23 -20.48
C THR A 395 14.85 11.07 -21.29
N GLU A 396 15.33 11.74 -22.35
CA GLU A 396 14.43 12.46 -23.27
C GLU A 396 13.45 11.49 -23.94
N ALA A 397 13.90 10.27 -24.27
CA ALA A 397 13.03 9.27 -24.86
C ALA A 397 11.90 8.82 -23.91
N GLY A 398 12.23 8.61 -22.63
CA GLY A 398 11.26 8.30 -21.58
C GLY A 398 10.30 9.44 -21.31
N LYS A 399 10.76 10.70 -21.28
CA LYS A 399 9.88 11.89 -21.12
C LYS A 399 8.82 11.95 -22.21
N VAL A 400 9.24 11.77 -23.46
CA VAL A 400 8.34 11.82 -24.62
C VAL A 400 7.34 10.66 -24.59
N LEU A 401 7.81 9.42 -24.34
CA LEU A 401 6.94 8.25 -24.27
C LEU A 401 5.93 8.35 -23.11
N ALA A 402 6.39 8.77 -21.93
CA ALA A 402 5.52 8.96 -20.77
C ALA A 402 4.47 10.06 -20.99
N ALA A 403 4.82 11.15 -21.68
CA ALA A 403 3.86 12.19 -22.05
C ALA A 403 2.83 11.67 -23.05
N ALA A 404 3.27 10.92 -24.08
CA ALA A 404 2.38 10.27 -25.03
C ALA A 404 1.40 9.31 -24.32
N ASP A 405 1.88 8.49 -23.38
CA ASP A 405 1.03 7.55 -22.63
C ASP A 405 -0.04 8.24 -21.78
N LYS A 406 0.34 9.33 -21.12
CA LYS A 406 -0.58 10.15 -20.31
C LYS A 406 -1.59 10.88 -21.19
N LEU A 407 -1.17 11.45 -22.32
CA LEU A 407 -2.06 12.10 -23.29
C LEU A 407 -3.08 11.12 -23.86
N ASP A 408 -2.64 9.94 -24.29
CA ASP A 408 -3.51 8.89 -24.82
C ASP A 408 -4.55 8.46 -23.77
N THR A 409 -4.08 8.15 -22.56
CA THR A 409 -4.95 7.68 -21.47
C THR A 409 -6.00 8.71 -21.10
N LEU A 410 -5.64 10.00 -21.04
CA LEU A 410 -6.58 11.09 -20.79
C LEU A 410 -7.59 11.24 -21.94
N ALA A 411 -7.13 11.28 -23.19
CA ALA A 411 -7.98 11.46 -24.35
C ALA A 411 -9.01 10.32 -24.51
N VAL A 412 -8.54 9.08 -24.43
CA VAL A 412 -9.38 7.89 -24.53
C VAL A 412 -10.40 7.84 -23.38
N SER A 413 -9.96 8.05 -22.14
CA SER A 413 -10.87 7.98 -20.99
C SER A 413 -11.96 9.05 -21.05
N PHE A 414 -11.63 10.27 -21.50
CA PHE A 414 -12.62 11.33 -21.67
C PHE A 414 -13.60 11.03 -22.82
N SER A 415 -13.12 10.46 -23.93
CA SER A 415 -14.01 10.06 -25.04
C SER A 415 -15.01 8.96 -24.66
N LEU A 416 -14.66 8.13 -23.67
CA LEU A 416 -15.54 7.09 -23.11
C LEU A 416 -16.44 7.61 -21.96
N GLY A 417 -16.38 8.90 -21.63
CA GLY A 417 -17.16 9.49 -20.54
C GLY A 417 -16.66 9.12 -19.14
N HIS A 418 -15.45 8.55 -19.01
CA HIS A 418 -14.84 8.17 -17.74
C HIS A 418 -14.20 9.35 -17.01
N LYS A 419 -14.92 10.48 -16.90
CA LYS A 419 -14.44 11.68 -16.24
C LYS A 419 -14.38 11.47 -14.71
N PRO A 420 -13.30 11.87 -14.02
CA PRO A 420 -13.23 11.75 -12.57
C PRO A 420 -14.32 12.57 -11.89
N THR A 421 -15.01 12.00 -10.90
CA THR A 421 -16.10 12.68 -10.16
C THR A 421 -15.78 12.73 -8.67
N GLY A 422 -15.97 13.89 -8.02
CA GLY A 422 -15.77 14.06 -6.57
C GLY A 422 -14.45 13.45 -6.07
N SER A 423 -14.52 12.50 -5.14
CA SER A 423 -13.35 11.77 -4.60
C SER A 423 -12.91 10.55 -5.42
N ARG A 424 -13.65 10.13 -6.46
CA ARG A 424 -13.36 8.93 -7.24
C ARG A 424 -12.55 9.24 -8.50
N ASP A 425 -11.43 8.54 -8.64
CA ASP A 425 -10.58 8.54 -9.84
C ASP A 425 -10.06 7.12 -10.09
N PRO A 426 -10.92 6.20 -10.57
CA PRO A 426 -10.57 4.79 -10.70
C PRO A 426 -9.46 4.52 -11.72
N TYR A 427 -9.28 5.42 -12.69
CA TYR A 427 -8.29 5.30 -13.76
C TYR A 427 -7.05 6.18 -13.56
N GLY A 428 -6.93 6.85 -12.40
CA GLY A 428 -5.77 7.69 -12.08
C GLY A 428 -5.58 8.90 -13.01
N LEU A 429 -6.65 9.42 -13.61
CA LEU A 429 -6.58 10.50 -14.60
C LEU A 429 -6.08 11.80 -13.98
N ARG A 430 -6.35 12.06 -12.69
CA ARG A 430 -5.79 13.21 -11.98
C ARG A 430 -4.28 13.09 -11.86
N ARG A 431 -3.78 11.89 -11.54
CA ARG A 431 -2.33 11.62 -11.48
C ARG A 431 -1.70 11.76 -12.85
N ALA A 432 -2.33 11.23 -13.91
CA ALA A 432 -1.85 11.38 -15.28
C ALA A 432 -1.76 12.85 -15.71
N ALA A 433 -2.79 13.66 -15.43
CA ALA A 433 -2.80 15.10 -15.74
C ALA A 433 -1.72 15.86 -14.95
N ILE A 434 -1.58 15.61 -13.65
CA ILE A 434 -0.50 16.21 -12.84
C ILE A 434 0.86 15.79 -13.40
N GLY A 435 1.04 14.52 -13.76
CA GLY A 435 2.27 14.03 -14.36
C GLY A 435 2.61 14.73 -15.67
N LEU A 436 1.62 14.99 -16.52
CA LEU A 436 1.79 15.75 -17.76
C LEU A 436 2.23 17.20 -17.49
N CYS A 437 1.62 17.86 -16.50
CA CYS A 437 2.03 19.20 -16.07
C CYS A 437 3.49 19.22 -15.59
N ARG A 438 3.90 18.22 -14.80
CA ARG A 438 5.27 18.12 -14.29
C ARG A 438 6.28 17.84 -15.41
N LEU A 439 5.95 16.97 -16.37
CA LEU A 439 6.78 16.75 -17.56
C LEU A 439 7.00 18.06 -18.34
N ALA A 440 5.98 18.92 -18.44
CA ALA A 440 6.12 20.22 -19.10
C ALA A 440 6.93 21.24 -18.28
N VAL A 441 6.65 21.37 -16.98
CA VAL A 441 7.22 22.43 -16.11
C VAL A 441 8.60 22.05 -15.59
N GLU A 442 8.73 20.86 -15.00
CA GLU A 442 9.97 20.37 -14.39
C GLU A 442 10.82 19.62 -15.43
N GLY A 443 10.18 18.82 -16.29
CA GLY A 443 10.86 18.01 -17.31
C GLY A 443 11.33 18.79 -18.53
N GLY A 444 10.83 20.02 -18.73
CA GLY A 444 11.16 20.91 -19.85
C GLY A 444 10.58 20.46 -21.20
N LEU A 445 9.60 19.55 -21.19
CA LEU A 445 9.01 19.01 -22.42
C LEU A 445 7.98 20.00 -23.01
N ALA A 446 8.13 20.33 -24.29
CA ALA A 446 7.13 21.10 -25.01
C ALA A 446 5.95 20.20 -25.38
N ILE A 447 4.78 20.46 -24.80
CA ILE A 447 3.54 19.70 -25.06
C ILE A 447 2.56 20.61 -25.81
N PRO A 448 2.37 20.43 -27.13
CA PRO A 448 1.44 21.25 -27.91
C PRO A 448 0.00 21.09 -27.41
N ARG A 449 -0.72 22.20 -27.29
CA ARG A 449 -2.09 22.22 -26.76
C ARG A 449 -3.08 21.52 -27.69
N GLU A 450 -2.74 21.48 -28.97
CA GLU A 450 -3.52 20.90 -30.06
C GLU A 450 -3.58 19.37 -29.98
N LEU A 451 -2.68 18.73 -29.20
CA LEU A 451 -2.71 17.30 -28.94
C LEU A 451 -3.76 16.89 -27.90
N MET A 452 -4.37 17.87 -27.22
CA MET A 452 -5.38 17.64 -26.20
C MET A 452 -6.76 18.06 -26.70
N PRO A 453 -7.77 17.17 -26.65
CA PRO A 453 -9.17 17.57 -26.80
C PRO A 453 -9.54 18.68 -25.82
N ASP A 454 -10.51 19.53 -26.15
CA ASP A 454 -10.86 20.72 -25.35
C ASP A 454 -11.12 20.39 -23.88
N GLU A 455 -11.90 19.34 -23.60
CA GLU A 455 -12.20 18.92 -22.24
C GLU A 455 -10.98 18.40 -21.46
N VAL A 456 -10.06 17.69 -22.14
CA VAL A 456 -8.81 17.22 -21.54
C VAL A 456 -7.88 18.39 -21.25
N ARG A 457 -7.79 19.33 -22.20
CA ARG A 457 -6.99 20.55 -22.06
C ARG A 457 -7.45 21.36 -20.87
N GLU A 458 -8.75 21.58 -20.73
CA GLU A 458 -9.32 22.27 -19.56
C GLU A 458 -8.96 21.57 -18.25
N PHE A 459 -9.11 20.24 -18.21
CA PHE A 459 -8.81 19.40 -17.04
C PHE A 459 -7.33 19.43 -16.64
N VAL A 460 -6.41 19.39 -17.60
CA VAL A 460 -4.96 19.47 -17.37
C VAL A 460 -4.57 20.88 -16.92
N GLU A 461 -5.05 21.91 -17.61
CA GLU A 461 -4.68 23.29 -17.30
C GLU A 461 -5.24 23.75 -15.93
N GLU A 462 -6.40 23.26 -15.48
CA GLU A 462 -6.88 23.46 -14.09
C GLU A 462 -5.88 22.93 -13.06
N ARG A 463 -5.25 21.78 -13.33
CA ARG A 463 -4.24 21.18 -12.41
C ARG A 463 -2.90 21.89 -12.49
N LEU A 464 -2.55 22.40 -13.68
CA LEU A 464 -1.39 23.27 -13.85
C LEU A 464 -1.53 24.54 -12.99
N GLU A 465 -2.71 25.14 -12.93
CA GLU A 465 -3.00 26.29 -12.05
C GLU A 465 -2.72 25.98 -10.57
N GLY A 466 -3.05 24.77 -10.12
CA GLY A 466 -2.77 24.34 -8.74
C GLY A 466 -1.30 24.01 -8.47
N LEU A 467 -0.50 23.74 -9.51
CA LEU A 467 0.93 23.40 -9.40
C LEU A 467 1.81 24.66 -9.41
N ILE A 468 1.37 25.72 -10.09
CA ILE A 468 2.12 26.96 -10.23
C ILE A 468 1.76 27.89 -9.06
N ASP A 469 2.76 28.31 -8.28
CA ASP A 469 2.62 29.27 -7.18
C ASP A 469 2.47 30.72 -7.70
N VAL A 470 1.46 30.92 -8.55
CA VAL A 470 1.07 32.21 -9.12
C VAL A 470 -0.41 32.39 -8.83
N PRO A 471 -0.87 33.56 -8.35
CA PRO A 471 -2.28 33.76 -8.05
C PRO A 471 -3.14 33.41 -9.27
N VAL A 472 -4.11 32.53 -9.07
CA VAL A 472 -4.90 31.86 -10.12
C VAL A 472 -5.53 32.86 -11.10
N GLU A 473 -5.84 34.08 -10.64
CA GLU A 473 -6.31 35.17 -11.51
C GLU A 473 -5.35 35.55 -12.66
N TYR A 474 -4.03 35.46 -12.47
CA TYR A 474 -3.05 35.81 -13.50
C TYR A 474 -2.92 34.72 -14.57
N VAL A 475 -3.05 33.45 -14.19
CA VAL A 475 -3.02 32.32 -15.13
C VAL A 475 -4.28 32.30 -15.99
N ARG A 476 -5.45 32.59 -15.39
CA ARG A 476 -6.73 32.72 -16.10
C ARG A 476 -6.77 33.92 -17.06
N ALA A 477 -6.14 35.04 -16.67
CA ALA A 477 -5.99 36.19 -17.55
C ALA A 477 -5.06 35.90 -18.76
N ALA A 478 -4.02 35.08 -18.57
CA ALA A 478 -3.14 34.64 -19.66
C ALA A 478 -3.85 33.67 -20.63
N ARG A 479 -4.75 32.81 -20.14
CA ARG A 479 -5.61 31.93 -20.97
C ARG A 479 -6.56 32.69 -21.90
N THR A 480 -6.98 33.89 -21.51
CA THR A 480 -8.04 34.65 -22.19
C THR A 480 -7.51 35.79 -23.09
N GLY A 481 -6.20 36.05 -23.13
CA GLY A 481 -5.64 37.25 -23.76
C GLY A 481 -4.45 37.04 -24.70
N ARG A 482 -4.61 37.43 -25.96
CA ARG A 482 -3.53 37.80 -26.90
C ARG A 482 -2.59 38.82 -26.22
N PRO A 483 -1.25 38.72 -26.34
CA PRO A 483 -0.35 39.53 -25.52
C PRO A 483 -0.52 41.02 -25.84
N ARG A 484 -1.10 41.76 -24.90
CA ARG A 484 -1.04 43.24 -24.91
C ARG A 484 0.01 43.64 -23.88
N GLY A 485 1.13 44.12 -24.40
CA GLY A 485 2.27 44.50 -23.59
C GLY A 485 1.91 45.56 -22.54
N ARG A 486 2.44 45.36 -21.34
CA ARG A 486 3.27 46.31 -20.56
C ARG A 486 3.39 45.78 -19.13
N GLY A 487 4.60 45.83 -18.60
CA GLY A 487 4.85 45.80 -17.16
C GLY A 487 5.84 44.72 -16.74
N ARG A 488 7.08 45.11 -16.50
CA ARG A 488 8.11 44.30 -15.83
C ARG A 488 7.54 43.74 -14.50
N CYS A 489 7.59 42.43 -14.32
CA CYS A 489 7.68 41.82 -12.99
C CYS A 489 8.99 41.06 -12.90
N ALA A 490 9.70 41.32 -11.80
CA ALA A 490 11.07 40.96 -11.56
C ALA A 490 11.24 39.46 -11.25
N GLY A 491 12.34 38.92 -11.78
CA GLY A 491 13.10 37.75 -11.33
C GLY A 491 12.38 36.65 -10.52
N ALA A 492 11.99 35.58 -11.19
CA ALA A 492 12.01 34.25 -10.60
C ALA A 492 13.35 33.58 -10.96
N ARG A 493 14.23 33.38 -9.97
CA ARG A 493 15.41 32.52 -10.09
C ARG A 493 14.95 31.06 -9.88
N PRO A 494 15.46 30.09 -10.65
CA PRO A 494 15.24 28.68 -10.34
C PRO A 494 16.02 28.31 -9.08
N LEU A 495 15.37 27.61 -8.16
CA LEU A 495 16.01 27.00 -6.99
C LEU A 495 16.83 25.80 -7.46
N ALA A 496 18.13 26.01 -7.63
CA ALA A 496 19.11 24.95 -7.75
C ALA A 496 19.31 24.26 -6.39
N ALA A 497 19.44 22.94 -6.46
CA ALA A 497 19.72 22.04 -5.36
C ALA A 497 20.96 22.44 -4.53
N ALA A 498 20.85 22.34 -3.21
CA ALA A 498 21.99 22.27 -2.31
C ALA A 498 21.80 21.08 -1.36
N ARG A 499 22.49 19.98 -1.68
CA ARG A 499 22.82 18.91 -0.72
C ARG A 499 23.90 19.42 0.23
N GLY A 500 23.83 19.02 1.50
CA GLY A 500 25.02 18.90 2.36
C GLY A 500 24.87 19.37 3.80
N GLY A 501 24.54 18.43 4.69
CA GLY A 501 25.31 18.11 5.90
C GLY A 501 25.40 19.09 7.08
N GLY A 502 25.01 18.60 8.26
CA GLY A 502 25.84 18.79 9.46
C GLY A 502 25.25 19.58 10.63
N ALA A 503 24.68 18.82 11.58
CA ALA A 503 24.82 18.93 13.04
C ALA A 503 24.54 20.26 13.78
N GLY A 504 23.77 20.14 14.88
CA GLY A 504 24.11 20.83 16.13
C GLY A 504 23.02 21.69 16.77
N ALA A 505 22.21 21.03 17.60
CA ALA A 505 21.83 21.43 18.96
C ALA A 505 21.10 22.77 19.25
N CYS A 506 19.98 22.57 19.95
CA CYS A 506 19.55 23.25 21.19
C CYS A 506 18.79 24.60 21.12
N ARG A 507 17.52 24.45 21.51
CA ARG A 507 16.79 25.14 22.61
C ARG A 507 16.32 26.58 22.42
N ASP A 508 15.01 26.70 22.64
CA ASP A 508 14.29 27.72 23.41
C ASP A 508 14.36 29.18 22.94
N ALA A 509 13.23 29.66 22.41
CA ALA A 509 12.32 30.59 23.11
C ALA A 509 11.47 31.39 22.12
N ARG A 510 10.14 31.25 22.25
CA ARG A 510 9.15 32.23 21.74
C ARG A 510 9.12 33.48 22.67
N PRO A 511 8.28 34.51 22.41
CA PRO A 511 8.42 35.50 21.34
C PRO A 511 8.29 36.94 21.90
N GLY A 512 8.97 37.91 21.31
CA GLY A 512 8.87 39.33 21.70
C GLY A 512 8.34 40.20 20.58
N ARG A 513 7.06 40.61 20.69
CA ARG A 513 6.48 41.81 20.05
C ARG A 513 7.46 42.97 20.23
N GLY A 514 7.78 43.79 19.24
CA GLY A 514 6.86 44.53 18.41
C GLY A 514 7.08 46.02 18.69
N LEU A 515 7.52 46.73 17.65
CA LEU A 515 7.34 48.16 17.39
C LEU A 515 8.09 49.17 18.28
N GLY A 516 8.70 50.16 17.61
CA GLY A 516 8.92 51.45 18.27
C GLY A 516 10.15 52.25 17.86
N VAL A 517 10.29 52.53 16.57
CA VAL A 517 10.67 53.84 16.01
C VAL A 517 11.49 54.78 16.92
N GLY A 518 12.80 54.81 16.64
CA GLY A 518 13.54 56.02 16.24
C GLY A 518 13.68 57.19 17.22
N ARG A 519 14.93 57.57 17.50
CA ARG A 519 15.46 58.93 17.24
C ARG A 519 16.97 59.03 17.47
N ARG A 520 17.67 59.39 16.38
CA ARG A 520 18.70 60.44 16.24
C ARG A 520 19.75 60.62 17.35
N ARG A 521 21.03 60.57 16.95
CA ARG A 521 21.93 61.74 16.73
C ARG A 521 23.35 61.25 16.39
N ARG A 522 23.92 61.71 15.26
CA ARG A 522 25.10 62.60 15.13
C ARG A 522 26.33 62.07 15.91
N ALA A 523 27.52 61.89 15.31
CA ALA A 523 28.30 62.98 14.71
C ALA A 523 29.63 62.48 14.07
N ARG A 524 30.11 63.26 13.07
CA ARG A 524 31.51 63.62 12.72
C ARG A 524 32.44 62.49 12.21
N ARG A 525 32.85 62.48 10.93
CA ARG A 525 33.89 63.29 10.22
C ARG A 525 35.35 62.99 10.64
N ALA A 526 36.12 62.37 9.72
CA ALA A 526 37.48 62.73 9.24
C ALA A 526 37.96 61.57 8.32
N ARG A 527 38.05 61.68 6.98
CA ARG A 527 39.09 62.30 6.10
C ARG A 527 40.55 61.89 6.40
N GLY A 528 41.19 61.28 5.40
CA GLY A 528 42.65 61.14 5.21
C GLY A 528 43.00 59.87 4.41
N ARG A 529 42.87 59.84 3.08
CA ARG A 529 43.89 60.09 2.02
C ARG A 529 45.17 59.21 2.05
N VAL A 530 45.27 58.40 0.98
CA VAL A 530 46.40 58.22 0.03
C VAL A 530 47.68 57.51 0.50
N GLY A 531 48.10 56.50 -0.29
CA GLY A 531 49.51 56.11 -0.41
C GLY A 531 49.72 54.75 -1.09
N ALA A 532 50.27 54.77 -2.31
CA ALA A 532 50.56 53.61 -3.16
C ALA A 532 52.04 53.14 -3.07
N ARG A 533 52.31 51.97 -3.68
CA ARG A 533 53.58 51.36 -4.22
C ARG A 533 53.84 49.97 -3.61
N ALA A 534 53.88 48.86 -4.36
CA ALA A 534 54.77 48.42 -5.46
C ALA A 534 56.18 48.00 -4.98
N GLY A 535 56.59 46.77 -5.27
CA GLY A 535 57.97 46.28 -5.11
C GLY A 535 58.12 44.75 -5.14
N ASP A 536 58.86 44.27 -6.15
CA ASP A 536 59.16 42.90 -6.58
C ASP A 536 60.11 42.06 -5.68
N GLY A 537 60.23 40.76 -6.01
CA GLY A 537 61.46 39.95 -5.88
C GLY A 537 61.25 38.54 -5.31
N ALA A 538 61.21 37.47 -6.15
CA ALA A 538 62.33 36.52 -6.41
C ALA A 538 62.47 35.38 -5.34
N VAL A 539 62.85 34.11 -5.56
CA VAL A 539 63.29 33.28 -6.69
C VAL A 539 63.46 31.80 -6.19
N LEU A 540 63.15 30.83 -7.05
CA LEU A 540 63.69 29.46 -7.32
C LEU A 540 64.19 28.47 -6.24
N ARG A 541 63.68 27.21 -6.33
CA ARG A 541 64.40 25.91 -6.55
C ARG A 541 63.41 24.93 -7.20
N GLY A 542 63.65 24.05 -8.19
CA GLY A 542 64.83 23.71 -8.98
C GLY A 542 65.08 22.19 -9.04
N ARG A 543 64.83 21.57 -10.22
CA ARG A 543 65.26 20.26 -10.80
C ARG A 543 64.21 19.11 -10.81
N ALA A 544 63.72 18.61 -11.96
CA ALA A 544 64.34 17.94 -13.15
C ALA A 544 64.73 16.47 -12.84
N ARG A 545 64.51 15.41 -13.63
CA ARG A 545 64.30 15.17 -15.09
C ARG A 545 63.93 13.67 -15.29
N ASP A 546 62.99 13.32 -16.19
CA ASP A 546 63.13 12.66 -17.52
C ASP A 546 63.47 11.14 -17.63
N GLY A 547 62.76 10.47 -18.57
CA GLY A 547 63.19 9.30 -19.38
C GLY A 547 62.34 8.03 -19.22
N ARG A 548 61.32 7.73 -20.05
CA ARG A 548 61.28 7.14 -21.42
C ARG A 548 61.78 5.69 -21.58
N GLY A 549 60.95 4.89 -22.28
CA GLY A 549 61.31 3.72 -23.11
C GLY A 549 60.84 2.39 -22.51
N SER A 550 59.87 1.62 -23.03
CA SER A 550 59.58 1.06 -24.37
C SER A 550 59.80 -0.48 -24.39
N GLY A 551 58.78 -1.21 -24.82
CA GLY A 551 58.92 -2.45 -25.61
C GLY A 551 58.99 -3.79 -24.87
N GLY A 552 58.17 -4.75 -25.31
CA GLY A 552 58.33 -6.16 -24.96
C GLY A 552 57.08 -7.00 -25.20
N ALA A 553 56.93 -7.50 -26.44
CA ALA A 553 56.00 -8.57 -26.80
C ALA A 553 56.43 -9.91 -26.17
N GLY A 554 55.45 -10.77 -25.89
CA GLY A 554 55.69 -12.14 -25.43
C GLY A 554 54.40 -12.95 -25.32
N GLU A 555 54.14 -13.76 -26.34
CA GLU A 555 53.27 -14.95 -26.33
C GLU A 555 53.65 -15.90 -25.17
N PRO A 556 52.72 -16.79 -24.71
CA PRO A 556 52.78 -18.15 -25.26
C PRO A 556 51.44 -18.90 -25.40
N ALA A 557 51.39 -19.67 -26.49
CA ALA A 557 50.93 -21.05 -26.68
C ALA A 557 49.94 -21.73 -25.69
N ALA A 558 48.90 -22.31 -26.30
CA ALA A 558 48.08 -23.40 -25.77
C ALA A 558 48.84 -24.76 -25.69
N PRO A 559 48.26 -25.75 -25.00
CA PRO A 559 48.23 -27.11 -25.53
C PRO A 559 46.84 -27.76 -25.50
N ALA A 560 46.66 -28.69 -26.43
CA ALA A 560 45.48 -29.53 -26.65
C ALA A 560 45.53 -30.87 -25.87
N ALA A 561 44.36 -31.45 -25.59
CA ALA A 561 44.01 -32.88 -25.40
C ALA A 561 42.75 -32.98 -24.51
N ARG A 562 41.76 -33.87 -24.63
CA ARG A 562 41.54 -35.11 -25.41
C ARG A 562 40.02 -35.46 -25.33
N ARG A 563 39.56 -36.22 -26.32
CA ARG A 563 38.22 -36.80 -26.48
C ARG A 563 37.94 -37.99 -25.54
N ALA A 564 36.65 -38.17 -25.18
CA ALA A 564 35.88 -39.44 -25.13
C ALA A 564 34.39 -39.04 -24.94
N GLY A 565 33.36 -39.43 -25.68
CA GLY A 565 33.17 -40.44 -26.71
C GLY A 565 32.58 -41.73 -26.13
N HIS A 566 31.25 -41.84 -25.99
CA HIS A 566 30.43 -43.08 -25.95
C HIS A 566 29.02 -42.70 -26.47
N ALA A 567 28.67 -43.01 -27.71
CA ALA A 567 28.12 -44.28 -28.23
C ALA A 567 26.58 -44.33 -28.16
N ARG A 568 25.98 -44.39 -29.35
CA ARG A 568 24.54 -44.36 -29.65
C ARG A 568 24.04 -45.77 -29.99
N ALA A 569 22.76 -45.99 -29.66
CA ALA A 569 21.73 -46.79 -30.37
C ALA A 569 21.72 -48.34 -30.16
N PRO A 570 20.62 -49.08 -30.50
CA PRO A 570 19.38 -48.67 -31.21
C PRO A 570 18.02 -49.25 -30.72
N GLY A 571 16.93 -48.53 -31.06
CA GLY A 571 15.75 -49.04 -31.80
C GLY A 571 14.67 -49.90 -31.10
N ARG A 572 13.41 -49.42 -31.09
CA ARG A 572 12.39 -49.76 -32.12
C ARG A 572 11.09 -48.94 -31.96
N PRO A 573 10.31 -48.77 -33.04
CA PRO A 573 9.17 -47.84 -33.14
C PRO A 573 7.81 -48.55 -33.08
N LEU A 574 6.74 -47.79 -32.85
CA LEU A 574 5.36 -48.17 -33.20
C LEU A 574 4.66 -47.01 -33.96
N THR A 575 4.55 -47.26 -35.27
CA THR A 575 3.46 -46.92 -36.22
C THR A 575 2.06 -47.16 -35.64
N ASP A 576 0.91 -46.60 -36.06
CA ASP A 576 0.44 -45.61 -37.07
C ASP A 576 -1.13 -45.53 -36.86
N PRO A 577 -2.03 -45.15 -37.80
CA PRO A 577 -2.80 -43.89 -37.89
C PRO A 577 -4.35 -44.01 -37.81
N ALA A 578 -5.06 -42.87 -37.80
CA ALA A 578 -6.35 -42.62 -38.52
C ALA A 578 -6.76 -41.13 -38.40
N LEU A 579 -6.64 -40.33 -39.48
CA LEU A 579 -7.73 -39.90 -40.40
C LEU A 579 -8.79 -38.99 -39.75
N ASN A 580 -8.75 -37.66 -39.90
CA ASN A 580 -9.04 -36.80 -41.07
C ASN A 580 -10.54 -36.45 -41.26
N ASN A 581 -10.78 -35.17 -41.58
CA ASN A 581 -11.99 -34.51 -42.10
C ASN A 581 -13.18 -34.20 -41.16
N ARG A 582 -13.44 -32.90 -40.95
CA ARG A 582 -14.43 -32.16 -41.76
C ARG A 582 -14.36 -30.65 -41.52
N ALA A 583 -14.24 -29.92 -42.62
CA ALA A 583 -14.54 -28.51 -42.72
C ALA A 583 -16.01 -28.31 -43.14
N GLU A 584 -16.47 -27.08 -42.89
CA GLU A 584 -17.52 -26.32 -43.60
C GLU A 584 -18.98 -26.25 -43.06
N LEU A 585 -19.40 -24.97 -42.97
CA LEU A 585 -20.74 -24.36 -43.12
C LEU A 585 -21.67 -24.29 -41.88
N PHE A 586 -21.88 -23.07 -41.37
CA PHE A 586 -23.10 -22.29 -41.64
C PHE A 586 -22.99 -20.83 -41.13
N GLU A 587 -23.44 -19.90 -41.97
CA GLU A 587 -23.63 -18.48 -41.69
C GLU A 587 -24.90 -18.17 -40.86
N ALA A 588 -24.86 -16.98 -40.25
CA ALA A 588 -25.95 -16.01 -40.06
C ALA A 588 -26.89 -16.06 -38.84
N HIS A 589 -27.10 -14.84 -38.33
CA HIS A 589 -28.19 -14.29 -37.52
C HIS A 589 -28.13 -14.39 -35.97
N GLY A 590 -27.75 -13.25 -35.36
CA GLY A 590 -28.75 -12.31 -34.83
C GLY A 590 -29.49 -12.67 -33.53
N ALA A 591 -29.15 -11.93 -32.48
CA ALA A 591 -30.01 -11.47 -31.37
C ALA A 591 -30.70 -12.50 -30.44
N LEU A 592 -30.22 -12.48 -29.18
CA LEU A 592 -30.89 -12.64 -27.87
C LEU A 592 -32.40 -12.98 -27.84
N PRO A 593 -32.85 -13.86 -26.90
CA PRO A 593 -33.10 -13.39 -25.53
C PRO A 593 -32.80 -14.39 -24.40
N HIS A 594 -32.62 -13.84 -23.19
CA HIS A 594 -32.70 -14.55 -21.91
C HIS A 594 -33.95 -15.43 -21.79
N PRO A 595 -33.87 -16.54 -21.04
CA PRO A 595 -34.74 -16.63 -19.86
C PRO A 595 -34.06 -17.26 -18.63
N TRP A 596 -34.60 -16.89 -17.46
CA TRP A 596 -34.26 -17.44 -16.15
C TRP A 596 -35.04 -18.73 -15.83
N VAL A 597 -34.46 -19.50 -14.89
CA VAL A 597 -35.03 -20.48 -13.94
C VAL A 597 -35.05 -21.97 -14.32
N GLY A 598 -34.25 -22.75 -13.56
CA GLY A 598 -34.77 -23.89 -12.82
C GLY A 598 -34.03 -25.22 -12.95
N ILE A 599 -32.94 -25.46 -12.18
CA ILE A 599 -32.49 -26.81 -11.79
C ILE A 599 -31.91 -26.79 -10.36
N GLU A 600 -32.32 -27.80 -9.58
CA GLU A 600 -32.01 -28.12 -8.19
C GLU A 600 -30.51 -28.35 -7.91
N ILE A 601 -30.04 -27.91 -6.74
CA ILE A 601 -28.65 -28.06 -6.25
C ILE A 601 -28.58 -29.28 -5.31
N PRO A 602 -27.79 -30.33 -5.60
CA PRO A 602 -27.48 -31.39 -4.64
C PRO A 602 -26.42 -30.92 -3.61
N PRO A 603 -26.38 -31.52 -2.40
CA PRO A 603 -25.62 -30.98 -1.27
C PRO A 603 -24.10 -31.06 -1.47
N ALA A 604 -23.45 -29.98 -1.04
CA ALA A 604 -22.02 -29.71 -1.16
C ALA A 604 -21.15 -30.73 -0.40
N THR A 605 -20.31 -31.44 -1.13
CA THR A 605 -19.05 -31.99 -0.60
C THR A 605 -18.06 -30.85 -0.40
N ARG A 606 -17.60 -30.68 0.84
CA ARG A 606 -16.61 -29.70 1.29
C ARG A 606 -15.35 -29.74 0.43
N ALA A 607 -15.02 -28.61 -0.19
CA ALA A 607 -13.67 -28.29 -0.66
C ALA A 607 -13.06 -27.30 0.35
N GLU A 608 -11.91 -27.67 0.91
CA GLU A 608 -11.12 -26.86 1.83
C GLU A 608 -10.39 -25.74 1.07
N PRO A 609 -10.30 -24.50 1.60
CA PRO A 609 -9.39 -23.50 1.09
C PRO A 609 -7.97 -23.74 1.63
N ILE A 610 -7.01 -23.83 0.72
CA ILE A 610 -5.57 -23.92 0.99
C ILE A 610 -5.13 -22.62 1.69
N HIS A 611 -4.88 -22.69 2.99
CA HIS A 611 -4.18 -21.67 3.76
C HIS A 611 -2.71 -22.09 3.89
N GLN A 612 -1.80 -21.32 3.28
CA GLN A 612 -0.36 -21.48 3.45
C GLN A 612 0.07 -20.79 4.76
N PHE A 613 0.26 -21.57 5.82
CA PHE A 613 1.26 -21.39 6.86
C PHE A 613 1.52 -22.79 7.43
N VAL A 614 2.77 -23.24 7.39
CA VAL A 614 3.17 -24.62 7.71
C VAL A 614 2.87 -24.94 9.17
N PRO A 615 2.03 -25.96 9.50
CA PRO A 615 1.90 -26.43 10.87
C PRO A 615 3.02 -27.43 11.17
N CYS A 616 3.77 -27.16 12.25
CA CYS A 616 4.74 -28.09 12.81
C CYS A 616 4.02 -29.32 13.37
N VAL A 617 4.36 -30.50 12.87
CA VAL A 617 3.80 -31.79 13.29
C VAL A 617 4.47 -32.23 14.59
N SER A 618 3.73 -32.22 15.70
CA SER A 618 4.17 -32.85 16.95
C SER A 618 4.14 -34.38 16.80
N ARG A 619 5.31 -35.02 16.87
CA ARG A 619 5.44 -36.47 17.07
C ARG A 619 5.40 -36.76 18.56
N ASP A 620 4.23 -37.17 19.05
CA ASP A 620 4.15 -37.79 20.38
C ASP A 620 4.30 -39.30 20.32
N ARG A 621 5.08 -39.77 21.30
CA ARG A 621 5.55 -41.13 21.52
C ARG A 621 4.40 -42.04 21.94
N ALA A 622 4.40 -43.28 21.44
CA ALA A 622 3.69 -44.40 22.04
C ALA A 622 4.67 -45.54 22.36
N GLY A 623 4.60 -46.09 23.57
CA GLY A 623 5.28 -47.34 23.90
C GLY A 623 5.26 -47.78 25.36
N SER A 624 4.24 -48.58 25.72
CA SER A 624 4.19 -49.57 26.83
C SER A 624 3.92 -49.03 28.26
N VAL A 625 3.13 -49.62 29.17
CA VAL A 625 2.82 -51.03 29.50
C VAL A 625 1.45 -51.16 30.25
N ASN A 626 0.69 -52.21 29.88
CA ASN A 626 -0.30 -53.08 30.57
C ASN A 626 -1.18 -52.69 31.79
N SER A 627 -2.45 -53.11 31.62
CA SER A 627 -3.36 -53.82 32.56
C SER A 627 -4.05 -52.99 33.67
N THR A 628 -5.36 -53.05 33.92
CA THR A 628 -6.18 -54.24 34.18
C THR A 628 -7.70 -53.94 34.09
N ARG A 629 -8.44 -54.95 33.59
CA ARG A 629 -9.87 -55.31 33.74
C ARG A 629 -10.80 -54.52 34.68
N ARG A 630 -12.02 -54.21 34.18
CA ARG A 630 -13.37 -54.73 34.59
C ARG A 630 -14.47 -53.87 33.93
N SER A 631 -15.14 -54.32 32.86
CA SER A 631 -16.38 -55.14 32.81
C SER A 631 -17.63 -54.53 33.48
N ARG A 632 -18.59 -54.05 32.66
CA ARG A 632 -20.05 -54.36 32.65
C ARG A 632 -20.75 -53.38 31.68
N ALA A 633 -21.16 -53.84 30.48
CA ALA A 633 -22.53 -54.28 30.12
C ALA A 633 -23.52 -53.10 30.01
N ARG A 634 -23.78 -52.58 28.79
CA ARG A 634 -24.90 -52.90 27.84
C ARG A 634 -26.22 -52.14 28.18
N PRO A 635 -27.17 -51.91 27.24
CA PRO A 635 -27.04 -51.25 25.92
C PRO A 635 -28.27 -50.38 25.49
N ARG A 636 -28.10 -49.67 24.36
CA ARG A 636 -29.07 -49.42 23.24
C ARG A 636 -30.30 -48.48 23.38
N SER A 637 -30.46 -47.75 22.27
CA SER A 637 -31.67 -47.18 21.62
C SER A 637 -32.17 -45.84 22.19
N ARG A 638 -32.51 -44.82 21.40
CA ARG A 638 -32.88 -44.69 19.97
C ARG A 638 -32.19 -43.50 19.33
#